data_AF-A0A1B0BEJ6-F1
#
_entry.id   AF-A0A1B0BEJ6-F1
#
_cell.length_a   1.000
_cell.length_b   1.000
_cell.length_c   1.000
_cell.angle_alpha   90.00
_cell.angle_beta   90.00
_cell.angle_gamma   90.00
#
_symmetry.space_group_name_H-M   'P 1'
#
loop_
_entity.id
_entity.type
_entity.pdbx_description
1 polymer ?
#
loop_
_entity_poly.entity_id
_entity_poly.type
_entity_poly.pdbx_seq_one_letter_code
_entity_poly.pdbx_strand_id
1 'polypeptide(L)'
;MLQLMLSSLQRKSLCPQINNNVEKIMEITDFGLSKEYGQLDWSYYPTLDEIYNWLDLIIKKLPKVVTGFNIGTSYEGRLIRGVKLCFKSNQKAIFIESNIHAREWITSAACTYLILELLFSRDPDVRQMANRLDWWIVPVLNVDGFVYSHEKERLWRKSRRYVNPNCMGVDLNRNFEYQWGRIKHDPCSNQYGGSHPLSEPETEHLTKFINSNIPEGTIKIYIALHAAAQAVLLPWCHTKELPPDYKRLMYVAKAFVDAAYVRFCTKYRYGTSANILSMTYSWCCNSNCCNLNFFQGCGEYCGTSKDWAYAVKAIPMAFTIELPGRGRKSPFELPKKAILRVGLELVDGLIGTYASELRRAKDCTADGETITTKQRSTILMRNMFPKKRPTYRVLDWSFYPTLCEIYAWMDSITKECPKVVTGFDIGRSYEGRLIRGLKLSFRPGKKAIFIESNIHAREWITSATCTYLIRELLFSRDPDVRELAESLDWWIIPVFNVDGFAFSHEEYRLWRKSRRPSGEDCIGIDLNRNFSYKWELRKCGDPSSNMYSGPHAESEPEVKQLTNFINNNIPDGSIKVYIALHAAAQAVLIPWAFTKMRPKHYNELLQVADAFADASFRRYHTRYICATMANVLKLVSGTSTDWAHGVKGIPIALCLELPGKGTPRRFELPEEMILRNHTGCVAKHWQENMENRVNAQDKPKEMLKANFSTELRRAKDCKAGNNGSKTLKPWNLFLDRRSLFSKKRPTYRFLDWTFYPTLCEIYYWMDIMIEEFPGVVTGFDIGRSYEGRLIRGLKLSFGCGKKAIFIESNIHAREWITSNACTYLIMELLFSINPDVRELAESLDWWIIPVLNVDGFVYSHEKERLWRKSRRPASPDYIGIDLNRNFSHKWSAKKCERPASNVYSGPHPESEPEVEQLTNFINNNIPDGSIKIYVALHAPDQAILTPWSYTKVPPKQYNDLLLVANAFVKAVYPRYRTKYKCGTMANILIFCNLAKEIVHYLEPFSGTSTDWAYGKKGIPIVFCVELPSRDIPKLFELPERMILRTSAELLDGFIGLIKAVKELQKMQIFNH
;
A
#
# COMPACT_ATOMS: atom_id res chain seq x y z
N MET A 1 -36.01 13.56 17.31
CA MET A 1 -35.18 14.35 16.36
C MET A 1 -33.76 14.60 16.87
N LEU A 2 -33.52 14.99 18.14
CA LEU A 2 -32.16 15.10 18.69
C LEU A 2 -31.41 13.75 18.80
N GLN A 3 -32.16 12.65 18.98
CA GLN A 3 -31.61 11.28 19.04
C GLN A 3 -31.28 10.68 17.66
N LEU A 4 -31.74 11.30 16.57
CA LEU A 4 -31.39 10.95 15.18
C LEU A 4 -30.19 11.77 14.65
N MET A 5 -29.78 12.84 15.34
CA MET A 5 -28.54 13.57 15.03
C MET A 5 -27.29 12.94 15.69
N LEU A 6 -27.44 12.18 16.77
CA LEU A 6 -26.31 11.48 17.41
C LEU A 6 -25.90 10.20 16.66
N SER A 7 -26.77 9.62 15.82
CA SER A 7 -26.47 8.41 15.04
C SER A 7 -25.89 8.68 13.64
N SER A 8 -25.95 9.92 13.14
CA SER A 8 -25.36 10.28 11.82
C SER A 8 -23.92 10.79 11.91
N LEU A 9 -23.41 11.10 13.11
CA LEU A 9 -22.02 11.54 13.34
C LEU A 9 -21.01 10.40 13.55
N GLN A 10 -21.42 9.14 13.56
CA GLN A 10 -20.53 7.98 13.77
C GLN A 10 -20.12 7.21 12.49
N ARG A 11 -20.49 7.67 11.28
CA ARG A 11 -20.08 7.02 10.01
C ARG A 11 -19.08 7.82 9.17
N LYS A 12 -18.05 8.36 9.83
CA LYS A 12 -16.81 8.83 9.19
C LYS A 12 -15.60 8.45 10.02
N SER A 13 -15.02 7.29 9.74
CA SER A 13 -13.62 7.02 10.06
C SER A 13 -13.04 6.01 9.07
N LEU A 14 -12.20 6.47 8.17
CA LEU A 14 -11.12 5.66 7.59
C LEU A 14 -10.20 5.24 8.74
N CYS A 15 -10.51 4.11 9.35
CA CYS A 15 -9.61 3.17 9.99
C CYS A 15 -10.53 2.01 10.44
N PRO A 16 -10.34 0.76 10.01
CA PRO A 16 -11.01 -0.36 10.68
C PRO A 16 -10.65 -0.26 12.15
N GLN A 17 -11.65 -0.31 13.06
CA GLN A 17 -11.36 -0.52 14.47
C GLN A 17 -10.62 -1.86 14.59
N ILE A 18 -9.28 -1.80 14.58
CA ILE A 18 -8.44 -2.88 15.04
C ILE A 18 -8.75 -2.97 16.52
N ASN A 19 -9.69 -3.86 16.85
CA ASN A 19 -9.91 -4.30 18.21
C ASN A 19 -8.53 -4.67 18.77
N ASN A 20 -8.23 -4.15 19.97
CA ASN A 20 -6.98 -4.30 20.70
C ASN A 20 -6.64 -5.79 20.98
N ASN A 21 -6.29 -6.58 19.95
CA ASN A 21 -5.73 -7.91 20.08
C ASN A 21 -4.22 -7.78 20.16
N VAL A 22 -3.78 -7.44 21.36
CA VAL A 22 -2.38 -7.39 21.73
C VAL A 22 -1.73 -8.77 21.59
N GLU A 23 -2.53 -9.84 21.66
CA GLU A 23 -2.15 -11.21 21.31
C GLU A 23 -1.64 -11.36 19.86
N LYS A 24 -2.19 -10.61 18.88
CA LYS A 24 -1.71 -10.64 17.47
C LYS A 24 -0.44 -9.83 17.25
N ILE A 25 -0.16 -8.84 18.09
CA ILE A 25 1.09 -8.05 18.05
C ILE A 25 2.22 -8.84 18.71
N MET A 26 1.89 -9.58 19.79
CA MET A 26 2.77 -10.50 20.47
C MET A 26 3.28 -11.65 19.58
N GLU A 27 2.52 -12.07 18.56
CA GLU A 27 2.96 -13.07 17.56
C GLU A 27 3.98 -12.52 16.52
N ILE A 28 4.10 -11.19 16.37
CA ILE A 28 5.02 -10.54 15.40
C ILE A 28 6.37 -10.23 16.03
N THR A 29 6.41 -9.99 17.34
CA THR A 29 7.67 -10.01 18.10
C THR A 29 8.14 -11.45 18.26
N ASP A 30 9.27 -11.75 17.65
CA ASP A 30 10.03 -13.01 17.70
C ASP A 30 10.13 -13.55 19.16
N PHE A 31 9.15 -14.33 19.62
CA PHE A 31 9.14 -14.95 20.96
C PHE A 31 10.33 -15.90 21.18
N GLY A 32 11.08 -16.22 20.13
CA GLY A 32 12.35 -16.93 20.20
C GLY A 32 13.50 -16.12 20.81
N LEU A 33 13.51 -14.79 20.64
CA LEU A 33 14.61 -13.92 21.13
C LEU A 33 14.46 -13.58 22.63
N SER A 34 13.24 -13.53 23.18
CA SER A 34 13.04 -13.18 24.60
C SER A 34 13.50 -14.27 25.58
N LYS A 35 13.53 -15.54 25.14
CA LYS A 35 14.03 -16.67 25.95
C LYS A 35 15.56 -16.70 26.09
N GLU A 36 16.29 -16.12 25.14
CA GLU A 36 17.77 -16.17 25.10
C GLU A 36 18.44 -14.98 25.81
N TYR A 37 17.75 -13.82 25.88
CA TYR A 37 18.31 -12.55 26.39
C TYR A 37 17.59 -11.95 27.61
N GLY A 38 16.72 -12.71 28.29
CA GLY A 38 16.22 -12.49 29.66
C GLY A 38 15.39 -11.22 29.96
N GLN A 39 14.14 -11.44 30.40
CA GLN A 39 13.39 -10.66 31.42
C GLN A 39 12.99 -9.18 31.21
N LEU A 40 12.66 -8.76 29.99
CA LEU A 40 11.60 -7.76 29.76
C LEU A 40 10.71 -8.29 28.64
N ASP A 41 9.41 -8.49 28.90
CA ASP A 41 8.47 -9.01 27.88
C ASP A 41 7.41 -7.98 27.44
N TRP A 42 7.51 -6.74 27.95
CA TRP A 42 6.63 -5.60 27.67
C TRP A 42 5.13 -5.91 27.81
N SER A 43 4.78 -6.97 28.53
CA SER A 43 3.40 -7.32 28.89
C SER A 43 2.91 -6.56 30.13
N TYR A 44 3.82 -5.84 30.80
CA TYR A 44 3.59 -4.99 31.97
C TYR A 44 4.53 -3.78 31.99
N TYR A 45 4.26 -2.82 32.89
CA TYR A 45 5.16 -1.69 33.13
C TYR A 45 6.26 -2.11 34.11
N PRO A 46 7.53 -2.15 33.68
CA PRO A 46 8.61 -2.64 34.52
C PRO A 46 8.99 -1.64 35.62
N THR A 47 9.41 -2.19 36.74
CA THR A 47 10.04 -1.45 37.85
C THR A 47 11.44 -0.97 37.47
N LEU A 48 12.01 -0.07 38.27
CA LEU A 48 13.38 0.42 38.04
C LEU A 48 14.41 -0.72 38.06
N ASP A 49 14.27 -1.64 39.00
CA ASP A 49 15.20 -2.76 39.16
C ASP A 49 15.11 -3.75 37.98
N GLU A 50 13.91 -4.03 37.47
CA GLU A 50 13.73 -4.86 36.27
C GLU A 50 14.38 -4.21 35.04
N ILE A 51 14.22 -2.89 34.86
CA ILE A 51 14.89 -2.15 33.78
C ILE A 51 16.41 -2.26 33.95
N TYR A 52 16.95 -2.02 35.14
CA TYR A 52 18.39 -2.02 35.39
C TYR A 52 19.02 -3.40 35.24
N ASN A 53 18.37 -4.44 35.76
CA ASN A 53 18.78 -5.83 35.57
C ASN A 53 18.82 -6.20 34.09
N TRP A 54 17.84 -5.74 33.30
CA TRP A 54 17.83 -5.95 31.86
C TRP A 54 18.94 -5.20 31.14
N LEU A 55 19.20 -3.94 31.50
CA LEU A 55 20.33 -3.16 30.94
C LEU A 55 21.66 -3.88 31.22
N ASP A 56 21.88 -4.34 32.45
CA ASP A 56 23.09 -5.08 32.83
C ASP A 56 23.25 -6.37 32.01
N LEU A 57 22.14 -7.06 31.74
CA LEU A 57 22.14 -8.27 30.92
C LEU A 57 22.53 -7.99 29.46
N ILE A 58 21.94 -6.98 28.81
CA ILE A 58 22.29 -6.65 27.42
C ILE A 58 23.71 -6.09 27.29
N ILE A 59 24.20 -5.32 28.28
CA ILE A 59 25.59 -4.84 28.33
C ILE A 59 26.54 -6.04 28.41
N LYS A 60 26.26 -6.99 29.31
CA LYS A 60 27.09 -8.19 29.50
C LYS A 60 27.08 -9.10 28.27
N LYS A 61 25.93 -9.25 27.60
CA LYS A 61 25.76 -10.18 26.46
C LYS A 61 26.24 -9.59 25.14
N LEU A 62 26.14 -8.28 24.96
CA LEU A 62 26.48 -7.59 23.71
C LEU A 62 27.53 -6.49 23.91
N PRO A 63 28.67 -6.74 24.58
CA PRO A 63 29.64 -5.71 24.96
C PRO A 63 30.30 -5.01 23.76
N LYS A 64 30.25 -5.61 22.57
CA LYS A 64 30.75 -5.02 21.31
C LYS A 64 29.86 -3.91 20.76
N VAL A 65 28.58 -3.93 21.11
CA VAL A 65 27.55 -3.03 20.57
C VAL A 65 26.95 -2.15 21.65
N VAL A 66 26.85 -2.65 22.88
CA VAL A 66 26.19 -1.99 24.01
C VAL A 66 27.23 -1.62 25.06
N THR A 67 27.25 -0.34 25.44
CA THR A 67 28.07 0.17 26.54
C THR A 67 27.17 0.84 27.56
N GLY A 68 27.22 0.41 28.82
CA GLY A 68 26.52 1.09 29.91
C GLY A 68 27.21 2.39 30.30
N PHE A 69 26.44 3.40 30.71
CA PHE A 69 26.98 4.61 31.31
C PHE A 69 26.12 5.08 32.48
N ASN A 70 26.75 5.84 33.37
CA ASN A 70 26.11 6.46 34.52
C ASN A 70 26.16 7.98 34.35
N ILE A 71 25.03 8.65 34.60
CA ILE A 71 24.90 10.10 34.51
C ILE A 71 25.29 10.76 35.84
N GLY A 72 24.88 10.14 36.95
CA GLY A 72 25.06 10.65 38.32
C GLY A 72 24.03 10.01 39.24
N THR A 73 23.81 10.59 40.40
CA THR A 73 22.79 10.15 41.37
C THR A 73 21.63 11.13 41.46
N SER A 74 20.44 10.62 41.79
CA SER A 74 19.24 11.39 42.12
C SER A 74 19.30 12.00 43.52
N TYR A 75 18.26 12.73 43.93
CA TYR A 75 18.16 13.34 45.25
C TYR A 75 18.20 12.32 46.40
N GLU A 76 17.53 11.18 46.25
CA GLU A 76 17.52 10.09 47.23
C GLU A 76 18.71 9.11 47.02
N GLY A 77 19.70 9.48 46.20
CA GLY A 77 20.96 8.74 46.04
C GLY A 77 20.92 7.56 45.06
N ARG A 78 19.84 7.38 44.28
CA ARG A 78 19.76 6.32 43.27
C ARG A 78 20.57 6.68 42.04
N LEU A 79 21.27 5.70 41.47
CA LEU A 79 22.06 5.89 40.25
C LEU A 79 21.14 6.09 39.04
N ILE A 80 21.46 7.08 38.19
CA ILE A 80 20.79 7.34 36.91
C ILE A 80 21.63 6.71 35.80
N ARG A 81 21.07 5.71 35.11
CA ARG A 81 21.81 4.86 34.17
C ARG A 81 21.23 4.93 32.76
N GLY A 82 22.08 4.67 31.78
CA GLY A 82 21.70 4.57 30.39
C GLY A 82 22.61 3.62 29.61
N VAL A 83 22.29 3.45 28.32
CA VAL A 83 23.08 2.63 27.39
C VAL A 83 23.41 3.41 26.14
N LYS A 84 24.64 3.22 25.67
CA LYS A 84 25.11 3.61 24.35
C LYS A 84 25.04 2.39 23.42
N LEU A 85 24.31 2.50 22.32
CA LEU A 85 24.31 1.52 21.24
C LEU A 85 25.19 2.03 20.09
N CYS A 86 26.19 1.24 19.71
CA CYS A 86 27.18 1.59 18.71
C CYS A 86 27.48 0.36 17.83
N PHE A 87 26.92 0.33 16.63
CA PHE A 87 27.14 -0.75 15.66
C PHE A 87 28.37 -0.51 14.78
N LYS A 88 28.82 0.76 14.68
CA LYS A 88 29.98 1.20 13.90
C LYS A 88 30.66 2.38 14.60
N SER A 89 31.98 2.48 14.49
CA SER A 89 32.75 3.56 15.13
C SER A 89 32.46 4.95 14.54
N ASN A 90 32.60 5.99 15.37
CA ASN A 90 32.59 7.42 15.02
C ASN A 90 31.34 7.92 14.29
N GLN A 91 30.16 7.40 14.62
CA GLN A 91 28.90 7.87 14.04
C GLN A 91 28.37 9.13 14.75
N LYS A 92 27.46 9.82 14.08
CA LYS A 92 26.64 10.87 14.70
C LYS A 92 25.56 10.25 15.58
N ALA A 93 25.10 11.00 16.59
CA ALA A 93 24.28 10.44 17.65
C ALA A 93 22.86 10.99 17.71
N ILE A 94 21.94 10.14 18.16
CA ILE A 94 20.65 10.54 18.74
C ILE A 94 20.76 10.37 20.27
N PHE A 95 20.32 11.39 21.00
CA PHE A 95 20.16 11.33 22.44
C PHE A 95 18.68 11.27 22.79
N ILE A 96 18.28 10.29 23.61
CA ILE A 96 16.91 10.08 24.06
C ILE A 96 16.89 10.01 25.58
N GLU A 97 16.06 10.85 26.19
CA GLU A 97 15.65 10.68 27.59
C GLU A 97 14.15 10.42 27.70
N SER A 98 13.79 9.63 28.69
CA SER A 98 12.40 9.34 29.02
C SER A 98 12.14 9.36 30.53
N ASN A 99 10.87 9.45 30.86
CA ASN A 99 10.36 9.36 32.22
C ASN A 99 10.91 10.44 33.16
N ILE A 100 11.23 11.63 32.62
CA ILE A 100 11.55 12.83 33.42
C ILE A 100 10.37 13.24 34.33
N HIS A 101 9.13 12.97 33.91
CA HIS A 101 7.98 12.96 34.81
C HIS A 101 7.63 11.54 35.23
N ALA A 102 7.59 11.31 36.54
CA ALA A 102 7.48 9.98 37.12
C ALA A 102 6.26 9.16 36.65
N ARG A 103 5.06 9.76 36.65
CA ARG A 103 3.79 9.12 36.26
C ARG A 103 3.67 8.64 34.81
N GLU A 104 4.59 9.05 33.93
CA GLU A 104 4.52 8.81 32.47
C GLU A 104 5.13 7.44 32.08
N TRP A 105 4.72 6.36 32.76
CA TRP A 105 5.30 5.00 32.63
C TRP A 105 5.39 4.45 31.21
N ILE A 106 4.52 4.90 30.30
CA ILE A 106 4.58 4.50 28.89
C ILE A 106 5.88 4.94 28.20
N THR A 107 6.53 5.99 28.69
CA THR A 107 7.76 6.53 28.11
C THR A 107 8.95 5.60 28.33
N SER A 108 9.20 5.16 29.57
CA SER A 108 10.27 4.19 29.87
C SER A 108 10.00 2.83 29.22
N ALA A 109 8.75 2.37 29.20
CA ALA A 109 8.37 1.11 28.56
C ALA A 109 8.54 1.14 27.03
N ALA A 110 8.14 2.22 26.36
CA ALA A 110 8.38 2.40 24.92
C ALA A 110 9.87 2.60 24.61
N CYS A 111 10.62 3.26 25.51
CA CYS A 111 12.05 3.48 25.37
C CYS A 111 12.86 2.18 25.47
N THR A 112 12.53 1.27 26.40
CA THR A 112 13.19 -0.05 26.48
C THR A 112 12.82 -0.94 25.29
N TYR A 113 11.60 -0.83 24.78
CA TYR A 113 11.19 -1.51 23.54
C TYR A 113 11.97 -0.99 22.32
N LEU A 114 12.20 0.32 22.23
CA LEU A 114 13.06 0.90 21.20
C LEU A 114 14.49 0.33 21.27
N ILE A 115 15.08 0.18 22.46
CA ILE A 115 16.40 -0.45 22.62
C ILE A 115 16.38 -1.89 22.05
N LEU A 116 15.34 -2.68 22.35
CA LEU A 116 15.19 -4.03 21.79
C LEU A 116 15.17 -4.00 20.25
N GLU A 117 14.31 -3.17 19.65
CA GLU A 117 14.20 -3.05 18.19
C GLU A 117 15.52 -2.56 17.57
N LEU A 118 16.21 -1.63 18.24
CA LEU A 118 17.52 -1.16 17.82
C LEU A 118 18.61 -2.24 17.91
N LEU A 119 18.49 -3.25 18.75
CA LEU A 119 19.43 -4.36 18.82
C LEU A 119 19.10 -5.49 17.84
N PHE A 120 17.82 -5.87 17.77
CA PHE A 120 17.43 -7.19 17.25
C PHE A 120 16.42 -7.17 16.11
N SER A 121 15.85 -6.01 15.75
CA SER A 121 14.83 -5.95 14.71
C SER A 121 15.33 -6.54 13.38
N ARG A 122 14.50 -7.31 12.69
CA ARG A 122 14.78 -7.80 11.34
C ARG A 122 14.36 -6.80 10.26
N ASP A 123 13.70 -5.70 10.66
CA ASP A 123 13.27 -4.65 9.74
C ASP A 123 14.50 -3.93 9.15
N PRO A 124 14.66 -3.90 7.82
CA PRO A 124 15.83 -3.31 7.17
C PRO A 124 15.93 -1.80 7.38
N ASP A 125 14.81 -1.09 7.56
CA ASP A 125 14.79 0.35 7.83
C ASP A 125 15.24 0.63 9.28
N VAL A 126 14.78 -0.18 10.25
CA VAL A 126 15.26 -0.12 11.64
C VAL A 126 16.76 -0.45 11.70
N ARG A 127 17.20 -1.54 11.05
CA ARG A 127 18.62 -1.93 10.99
C ARG A 127 19.48 -0.86 10.32
N GLN A 128 18.99 -0.22 9.26
CA GLN A 128 19.72 0.84 8.59
C GLN A 128 19.91 2.06 9.49
N MET A 129 18.84 2.50 10.16
CA MET A 129 18.87 3.61 11.11
C MET A 129 19.78 3.30 12.30
N ALA A 130 19.67 2.09 12.88
CA ALA A 130 20.50 1.64 13.99
C ALA A 130 21.99 1.59 13.62
N ASN A 131 22.34 1.03 12.46
CA ASN A 131 23.74 0.83 12.05
C ASN A 131 24.48 2.12 11.63
N ARG A 132 23.78 3.25 11.49
CA ARG A 132 24.34 4.52 10.99
C ARG A 132 24.42 5.62 12.05
N LEU A 133 23.85 5.38 13.23
CA LEU A 133 23.79 6.35 14.30
C LEU A 133 24.22 5.70 15.61
N ASP A 134 24.90 6.48 16.44
CA ASP A 134 25.08 6.14 17.85
C ASP A 134 23.81 6.50 18.61
N TRP A 135 23.38 5.66 19.54
CA TRP A 135 22.18 5.90 20.34
C TRP A 135 22.55 6.03 21.80
N TRP A 136 22.35 7.20 22.36
CA TRP A 136 22.51 7.45 23.80
C TRP A 136 21.13 7.50 24.43
N ILE A 137 20.80 6.52 25.26
CA ILE A 137 19.43 6.33 25.75
C ILE A 137 19.43 6.27 27.27
N VAL A 138 18.59 7.09 27.89
CA VAL A 138 18.33 7.16 29.34
C VAL A 138 16.87 6.76 29.60
N PRO A 139 16.59 5.48 29.93
CA PRO A 139 15.21 4.99 30.05
C PRO A 139 14.42 5.63 31.20
N VAL A 140 15.08 5.98 32.30
CA VAL A 140 14.44 6.62 33.46
C VAL A 140 15.34 7.72 33.99
N LEU A 141 15.01 8.98 33.70
CA LEU A 141 15.75 10.12 34.23
C LEU A 141 15.36 10.43 35.69
N ASN A 142 14.05 10.46 35.98
CA ASN A 142 13.53 10.72 37.33
C ASN A 142 13.38 9.41 38.12
N VAL A 143 14.50 8.81 38.51
CA VAL A 143 14.52 7.50 39.17
C VAL A 143 13.78 7.48 40.51
N ASP A 144 13.89 8.54 41.31
CA ASP A 144 13.23 8.62 42.62
C ASP A 144 11.72 8.78 42.47
N GLY A 145 11.29 9.72 41.63
CA GLY A 145 9.88 9.92 41.35
C GLY A 145 9.28 8.66 40.73
N PHE A 146 9.99 7.96 39.83
CA PHE A 146 9.52 6.73 39.20
C PHE A 146 9.27 5.63 40.24
N VAL A 147 10.23 5.36 41.13
CA VAL A 147 10.07 4.40 42.24
C VAL A 147 8.91 4.82 43.14
N TYR A 148 8.84 6.09 43.54
CA TYR A 148 7.73 6.61 44.35
C TYR A 148 6.37 6.44 43.67
N SER A 149 6.31 6.57 42.35
CA SER A 149 5.08 6.34 41.59
C SER A 149 4.66 4.88 41.51
N HIS A 150 5.60 3.94 41.60
CA HIS A 150 5.30 2.51 41.70
C HIS A 150 4.85 2.10 43.11
N GLU A 151 5.42 2.69 44.15
CA GLU A 151 5.26 2.21 45.52
C GLU A 151 4.25 2.99 46.36
N LYS A 152 4.08 4.29 46.09
CA LYS A 152 3.35 5.21 46.97
C LYS A 152 2.24 5.96 46.26
N GLU A 153 2.56 6.70 45.19
CA GLU A 153 1.58 7.57 44.53
C GLU A 153 1.70 7.53 43.00
N ARG A 154 0.82 6.75 42.37
CA ARG A 154 0.84 6.48 40.93
C ARG A 154 0.92 7.72 40.04
N LEU A 155 0.30 8.83 40.45
CA LEU A 155 0.22 10.07 39.67
C LEU A 155 1.31 11.08 40.02
N TRP A 156 2.31 10.69 40.83
CA TRP A 156 3.46 11.52 41.15
C TRP A 156 4.19 11.97 39.88
N ARG A 157 4.56 13.25 39.79
CA ARG A 157 5.16 13.84 38.59
C ARG A 157 6.62 14.26 38.79
N LYS A 158 6.90 14.89 39.93
CA LYS A 158 8.10 15.67 40.22
C LYS A 158 9.28 14.80 40.67
N SER A 159 10.43 15.42 40.96
CA SER A 159 11.50 14.81 41.77
C SER A 159 11.02 14.49 43.20
N ARG A 160 11.91 14.01 44.05
CA ARG A 160 11.63 13.74 45.48
C ARG A 160 12.34 14.70 46.45
N ARG A 161 12.86 15.82 45.96
CA ARG A 161 13.49 16.86 46.79
C ARG A 161 12.53 17.35 47.88
N TYR A 162 13.01 17.44 49.13
CA TYR A 162 12.29 18.14 50.17
C TYR A 162 12.33 19.66 49.92
N VAL A 163 11.17 20.30 49.80
CA VAL A 163 11.09 21.75 49.55
C VAL A 163 10.67 22.48 50.82
N ASN A 164 9.57 22.06 51.46
CA ASN A 164 9.10 22.55 52.74
C ASN A 164 8.15 21.51 53.39
N PRO A 165 7.63 21.72 54.62
CA PRO A 165 6.81 20.72 55.31
C PRO A 165 5.56 20.26 54.55
N ASN A 166 5.01 21.10 53.67
CA ASN A 166 3.77 20.80 52.96
C ASN A 166 4.03 20.29 51.53
N CYS A 167 5.26 20.44 51.00
CA CYS A 167 5.50 20.41 49.57
C CYS A 167 6.81 19.69 49.23
N MET A 168 6.70 18.68 48.36
CA MET A 168 7.78 17.80 47.93
C MET A 168 7.95 17.88 46.41
N GLY A 169 9.19 17.82 45.95
CA GLY A 169 9.59 17.66 44.56
C GLY A 169 9.59 18.94 43.72
N VAL A 170 10.43 18.92 42.68
CA VAL A 170 10.55 19.91 41.61
C VAL A 170 10.17 19.27 40.27
N ASP A 171 9.46 20.00 39.41
CA ASP A 171 9.24 19.59 38.02
C ASP A 171 10.57 19.71 37.26
N LEU A 172 11.20 18.54 37.02
CA LEU A 172 12.48 18.45 36.34
C LEU A 172 12.44 19.09 34.94
N ASN A 173 11.29 19.05 34.24
CA ASN A 173 11.14 19.67 32.93
C ASN A 173 10.75 21.16 33.01
N ARG A 174 10.94 21.79 34.16
CA ARG A 174 10.91 23.24 34.39
C ARG A 174 12.22 23.75 35.00
N ASN A 175 13.20 22.87 35.20
CA ASN A 175 14.42 23.14 35.96
C ASN A 175 15.65 23.40 35.09
N PHE A 176 15.56 23.31 33.76
CA PHE A 176 16.70 23.61 32.87
C PHE A 176 16.93 25.11 32.74
N GLU A 177 18.17 25.53 32.48
CA GLU A 177 18.59 26.94 32.52
C GLU A 177 17.99 27.86 31.43
N TYR A 178 17.52 27.31 30.31
CA TYR A 178 17.02 28.15 29.22
C TYR A 178 15.68 28.81 29.55
N GLN A 179 15.71 30.15 29.60
CA GLN A 179 14.58 31.02 29.97
C GLN A 179 13.98 30.70 31.35
N TRP A 180 14.75 30.02 32.22
CA TRP A 180 14.33 29.62 33.54
C TRP A 180 13.88 30.83 34.39
N GLY A 181 12.84 30.63 35.20
CA GLY A 181 12.37 31.64 36.15
C GLY A 181 11.51 32.78 35.55
N ARG A 182 11.29 32.82 34.23
CA ARG A 182 10.31 33.73 33.60
C ARG A 182 8.89 33.51 34.09
N ILE A 183 8.52 32.24 34.29
CA ILE A 183 7.23 31.85 34.85
C ILE A 183 7.52 31.14 36.15
N LYS A 184 7.13 31.78 37.26
CA LYS A 184 7.31 31.24 38.61
C LYS A 184 6.04 30.52 39.04
N HIS A 185 6.21 29.36 39.66
CA HIS A 185 5.14 28.58 40.24
C HIS A 185 5.39 28.41 41.74
N ASP A 186 4.32 28.30 42.49
CA ASP A 186 4.37 27.98 43.92
C ASP A 186 5.12 26.65 44.17
N PRO A 187 5.93 26.52 45.23
CA PRO A 187 6.64 25.29 45.60
C PRO A 187 5.80 23.99 45.61
N CYS A 188 4.51 24.11 45.90
CA CYS A 188 3.57 22.99 45.99
C CYS A 188 2.98 22.61 44.63
N SER A 189 3.15 23.46 43.60
CA SER A 189 2.71 23.21 42.24
C SER A 189 3.41 22.00 41.61
N ASN A 190 2.68 21.31 40.75
CA ASN A 190 3.21 20.30 39.84
C ASN A 190 4.12 20.87 38.74
N GLN A 191 4.22 22.20 38.64
CA GLN A 191 5.06 22.92 37.69
C GLN A 191 6.20 23.70 38.38
N TYR A 192 6.41 23.49 39.68
CA TYR A 192 7.48 24.17 40.42
C TYR A 192 8.85 23.85 39.82
N GLY A 193 9.54 24.85 39.25
CA GLY A 193 10.81 24.68 38.54
C GLY A 193 12.07 24.73 39.40
N GLY A 194 11.94 24.72 40.73
CA GLY A 194 13.07 24.72 41.67
C GLY A 194 13.44 26.11 42.18
N SER A 195 14.47 26.17 43.03
CA SER A 195 14.97 27.42 43.63
C SER A 195 15.91 28.21 42.70
N HIS A 196 16.59 27.51 41.80
CA HIS A 196 17.48 28.04 40.76
C HIS A 196 17.51 27.04 39.58
N PRO A 197 17.99 27.40 38.37
CA PRO A 197 18.12 26.43 37.30
C PRO A 197 19.12 25.35 37.70
N LEU A 198 18.85 24.11 37.29
CA LEU A 198 19.64 22.92 37.62
C LEU A 198 19.78 22.69 39.14
N SER A 199 18.79 23.10 39.93
CA SER A 199 18.74 22.80 41.37
C SER A 199 18.57 21.30 41.66
N GLU A 200 18.07 20.54 40.70
CA GLU A 200 17.83 19.11 40.86
C GLU A 200 19.04 18.32 40.38
N PRO A 201 19.55 17.36 41.18
CA PRO A 201 20.73 16.59 40.79
C PRO A 201 20.48 15.79 39.50
N GLU A 202 19.25 15.37 39.21
CA GLU A 202 18.90 14.68 37.97
C GLU A 202 19.15 15.54 36.72
N THR A 203 18.75 16.81 36.74
CA THR A 203 18.94 17.74 35.60
C THR A 203 20.37 18.25 35.55
N GLU A 204 20.97 18.55 36.69
CA GLU A 204 22.37 18.97 36.79
C GLU A 204 23.31 17.89 36.24
N HIS A 205 23.15 16.64 36.67
CA HIS A 205 23.99 15.55 36.21
C HIS A 205 23.77 15.24 34.72
N LEU A 206 22.53 15.29 34.22
CA LEU A 206 22.26 15.09 32.79
C LEU A 206 22.99 16.12 31.91
N THR A 207 22.88 17.40 32.26
CA THR A 207 23.52 18.48 31.50
C THR A 207 25.04 18.39 31.57
N LYS A 208 25.61 18.13 32.76
CA LYS A 208 27.05 17.87 32.93
C LYS A 208 27.53 16.67 32.13
N PHE A 209 26.82 15.55 32.17
CA PHE A 209 27.17 14.34 31.42
C PHE A 209 27.22 14.60 29.92
N ILE A 210 26.18 15.23 29.36
CA ILE A 210 26.14 15.55 27.92
C ILE A 210 27.25 16.52 27.53
N ASN A 211 27.61 17.47 28.41
CA ASN A 211 28.65 18.45 28.13
C ASN A 211 30.06 17.89 28.22
N SER A 212 30.33 17.04 29.20
CA SER A 212 31.68 16.56 29.49
C SER A 212 32.02 15.26 28.74
N ASN A 213 31.04 14.38 28.51
CA ASN A 213 31.31 13.02 28.04
C ASN A 213 30.96 12.77 26.58
N ILE A 214 30.18 13.67 25.96
CA ILE A 214 29.79 13.55 24.55
C ILE A 214 30.40 14.70 23.76
N PRO A 215 31.31 14.43 22.80
CA PRO A 215 31.99 15.49 22.05
C PRO A 215 31.00 16.42 21.36
N GLU A 216 31.34 17.70 21.33
CA GLU A 216 30.49 18.73 20.73
C GLU A 216 30.13 18.41 19.27
N GLY A 217 28.87 18.67 18.90
CA GLY A 217 28.36 18.38 17.56
C GLY A 217 28.25 16.88 17.21
N THR A 218 28.44 15.97 18.17
CA THR A 218 28.15 14.52 18.01
C THR A 218 26.66 14.27 17.96
N ILE A 219 25.91 14.81 18.93
CA ILE A 219 24.45 14.69 18.98
C ILE A 219 23.83 15.57 17.89
N LYS A 220 23.01 14.96 17.04
CA LYS A 220 22.28 15.66 15.97
C LYS A 220 20.79 15.76 16.24
N ILE A 221 20.25 14.82 17.01
CA ILE A 221 18.85 14.80 17.42
C ILE A 221 18.79 14.58 18.93
N TYR A 222 18.04 15.42 19.63
CA TYR A 222 17.67 15.27 21.03
C TYR A 222 16.17 15.02 21.13
N ILE A 223 15.77 13.93 21.78
CA ILE A 223 14.37 13.53 21.93
C ILE A 223 14.03 13.41 23.41
N ALA A 224 13.07 14.20 23.86
CA ALA A 224 12.45 14.05 25.18
C ALA A 224 11.14 13.26 25.05
N LEU A 225 11.06 12.07 25.62
CA LEU A 225 9.85 11.26 25.60
C LEU A 225 8.96 11.59 26.80
N HIS A 226 7.73 12.00 26.49
CA HIS A 226 6.69 12.36 27.44
C HIS A 226 5.38 11.63 27.13
N ALA A 227 4.40 11.76 28.00
CA ALA A 227 3.01 11.42 27.73
C ALA A 227 2.09 12.41 28.46
N ALA A 228 0.84 12.65 28.07
CA ALA A 228 0.07 11.88 27.10
C ALA A 228 -0.73 12.77 26.12
N ALA A 229 -0.03 13.66 25.41
CA ALA A 229 -0.70 14.61 24.51
C ALA A 229 -0.92 14.12 23.07
N GLN A 230 -0.33 12.99 22.66
CA GLN A 230 -0.26 12.57 21.24
C GLN A 230 0.24 13.70 20.35
N ALA A 231 1.46 14.19 20.62
CA ALA A 231 2.01 15.34 19.91
C ALA A 231 3.53 15.30 19.77
N VAL A 232 4.06 15.81 18.66
CA VAL A 232 5.48 16.14 18.50
C VAL A 232 5.65 17.63 18.73
N LEU A 233 6.24 18.00 19.85
CA LEU A 233 6.37 19.38 20.28
C LEU A 233 7.76 19.93 20.00
N LEU A 234 7.81 20.96 19.17
CA LEU A 234 9.02 21.66 18.76
C LEU A 234 9.34 22.82 19.72
N PRO A 235 10.57 23.34 19.73
CA PRO A 235 10.86 24.64 20.31
C PRO A 235 9.97 25.73 19.63
N TRP A 236 9.62 26.81 20.31
CA TRP A 236 9.86 27.09 21.72
C TRP A 236 8.68 26.69 22.61
N CYS A 237 8.97 26.46 23.89
CA CYS A 237 7.95 26.29 24.92
C CYS A 237 7.56 27.61 25.59
N HIS A 238 8.51 28.53 25.74
CA HIS A 238 8.37 29.77 26.50
C HIS A 238 7.79 30.96 25.71
N THR A 239 7.58 30.79 24.40
CA THR A 239 7.08 31.85 23.52
C THR A 239 6.37 31.22 22.32
N LYS A 240 5.39 31.94 21.76
CA LYS A 240 4.77 31.60 20.47
C LYS A 240 5.63 31.97 19.26
N GLU A 241 6.72 32.71 19.46
CA GLU A 241 7.70 32.96 18.41
C GLU A 241 8.27 31.65 17.88
N LEU A 242 8.55 31.63 16.58
CA LEU A 242 9.04 30.44 15.89
C LEU A 242 10.57 30.36 16.03
N PRO A 243 11.15 29.16 16.28
CA PRO A 243 12.60 29.00 16.29
C PRO A 243 13.18 29.25 14.89
N PRO A 244 14.48 29.63 14.78
CA PRO A 244 15.11 29.95 13.49
C PRO A 244 14.96 28.85 12.44
N ASP A 245 15.08 27.58 12.84
CA ASP A 245 14.95 26.42 11.95
C ASP A 245 13.54 25.81 11.92
N TYR A 246 12.50 26.59 12.28
CA TYR A 246 11.14 26.10 12.44
C TYR A 246 10.63 25.27 11.25
N LYS A 247 10.90 25.70 10.01
CA LYS A 247 10.48 24.96 8.80
C LYS A 247 11.07 23.55 8.75
N ARG A 248 12.36 23.40 9.12
CA ARG A 248 13.04 22.10 9.16
C ARG A 248 12.48 21.24 10.29
N LEU A 249 12.29 21.84 11.47
CA LEU A 249 11.75 21.14 12.63
C LEU A 249 10.31 20.65 12.36
N MET A 250 9.48 21.47 11.70
CA MET A 250 8.13 21.09 11.24
C MET A 250 8.16 19.94 10.25
N TYR A 251 9.09 19.96 9.29
CA TYR A 251 9.23 18.89 8.31
C TYR A 251 9.60 17.55 8.98
N VAL A 252 10.51 17.58 9.94
CA VAL A 252 10.89 16.40 10.73
C VAL A 252 9.72 15.91 11.59
N ALA A 253 9.03 16.82 12.29
CA ALA A 253 7.90 16.47 13.13
C ALA A 253 6.73 15.89 12.30
N LYS A 254 6.44 16.47 11.13
CA LYS A 254 5.44 15.93 10.21
C LYS A 254 5.82 14.53 9.75
N ALA A 255 7.09 14.30 9.39
CA ALA A 255 7.55 12.97 8.96
C ALA A 255 7.41 11.92 10.07
N PHE A 256 7.64 12.29 11.33
CA PHE A 256 7.33 11.43 12.47
C PHE A 256 5.83 11.10 12.52
N VAL A 257 4.97 12.13 12.49
CA VAL A 257 3.51 11.96 12.60
C VAL A 257 2.94 11.13 11.45
N ASP A 258 3.37 11.40 10.22
CA ASP A 258 2.93 10.67 9.02
C ASP A 258 3.30 9.19 9.14
N ALA A 259 4.54 8.87 9.57
CA ALA A 259 4.99 7.49 9.70
C ALA A 259 4.30 6.75 10.87
N ALA A 260 4.16 7.40 12.03
CA ALA A 260 3.46 6.83 13.18
C ALA A 260 1.96 6.59 12.90
N TYR A 261 1.36 7.33 11.95
CA TYR A 261 -0.03 7.13 11.55
C TYR A 261 -0.25 5.84 10.75
N VAL A 262 0.73 5.41 9.93
CA VAL A 262 0.55 4.32 8.95
C VAL A 262 0.05 3.03 9.59
N ARG A 263 0.66 2.60 10.70
CA ARG A 263 0.43 1.27 11.27
C ARG A 263 -0.86 1.16 12.07
N PHE A 264 -1.19 2.19 12.86
CA PHE A 264 -2.31 2.12 13.82
C PHE A 264 -3.31 3.28 13.72
N CYS A 265 -3.18 4.12 12.69
CA CYS A 265 -3.96 5.36 12.53
C CYS A 265 -3.86 6.31 13.74
N THR A 266 -2.78 6.23 14.52
CA THR A 266 -2.62 7.05 15.72
C THR A 266 -2.31 8.49 15.30
N LYS A 267 -3.25 9.39 15.55
CA LYS A 267 -3.13 10.80 15.15
C LYS A 267 -2.31 11.58 16.17
N TYR A 268 -1.09 11.93 15.78
CA TYR A 268 -0.27 12.89 16.52
C TYR A 268 -0.51 14.31 15.99
N ARG A 269 -0.53 15.30 16.89
CA ARG A 269 -0.37 16.72 16.53
C ARG A 269 1.11 17.04 16.39
N TYR A 270 1.45 18.13 15.72
CA TYR A 270 2.84 18.61 15.69
C TYR A 270 2.90 20.12 15.49
N GLY A 271 3.92 20.75 16.06
CA GLY A 271 4.06 22.22 16.06
C GLY A 271 4.94 22.70 17.20
N THR A 272 5.13 24.01 17.34
CA THR A 272 5.82 24.57 18.51
C THR A 272 5.05 24.22 19.78
N SER A 273 5.78 23.95 20.87
CA SER A 273 5.20 23.59 22.16
C SER A 273 4.17 24.62 22.61
N ALA A 274 4.50 25.91 22.56
CA ALA A 274 3.58 26.98 22.97
C ALA A 274 2.26 26.96 22.17
N ASN A 275 2.30 26.73 20.86
CA ASN A 275 1.09 26.71 20.03
C ASN A 275 0.25 25.45 20.26
N ILE A 276 0.87 24.27 20.30
CA ILE A 276 0.12 23.01 20.44
C ILE A 276 -0.46 22.84 21.84
N LEU A 277 0.28 23.24 22.88
CA LEU A 277 -0.19 23.13 24.25
C LEU A 277 -1.25 24.20 24.57
N SER A 278 -1.15 25.42 24.05
CA SER A 278 -2.18 26.46 24.25
C SER A 278 -3.53 26.13 23.61
N MET A 279 -3.55 25.53 22.41
CA MET A 279 -4.79 25.13 21.72
C MET A 279 -5.59 24.04 22.46
N THR A 280 -4.97 23.31 23.38
CA THR A 280 -5.64 22.21 24.11
C THR A 280 -6.67 22.74 25.12
N TYR A 281 -6.64 24.04 25.46
CA TYR A 281 -7.57 24.70 26.38
C TYR A 281 -8.97 24.98 25.77
N SER A 282 -9.05 25.38 24.50
CA SER A 282 -10.33 25.79 23.87
C SER A 282 -11.37 24.65 23.77
N TRP A 283 -10.94 23.39 23.83
CA TRP A 283 -11.83 22.23 23.72
C TRP A 283 -12.30 21.73 25.09
N CYS A 284 -11.49 21.87 26.15
CA CYS A 284 -11.89 21.49 27.51
C CYS A 284 -12.97 22.40 28.08
N CYS A 285 -13.02 23.68 27.70
CA CYS A 285 -14.01 24.63 28.21
C CYS A 285 -15.42 24.47 27.61
N ASN A 286 -15.60 23.68 26.54
CA ASN A 286 -16.92 23.48 25.88
C ASN A 286 -17.65 22.19 26.31
N SER A 287 -17.11 21.45 27.27
CA SER A 287 -17.78 20.30 27.87
C SER A 287 -17.60 20.36 29.38
N ASN A 288 -18.57 19.89 30.16
CA ASN A 288 -18.60 19.91 31.64
C ASN A 288 -17.46 19.11 32.34
N CYS A 289 -16.25 19.08 31.78
CA CYS A 289 -15.04 18.46 32.33
C CYS A 289 -14.24 19.38 33.27
N CYS A 290 -14.68 20.62 33.50
CA CYS A 290 -13.95 21.61 34.31
C CYS A 290 -13.84 21.29 35.82
N ASN A 291 -14.36 20.17 36.30
CA ASN A 291 -14.22 19.74 37.71
C ASN A 291 -13.06 18.78 37.98
N LEU A 292 -12.15 18.59 37.03
CA LEU A 292 -10.98 17.72 37.20
C LEU A 292 -9.70 18.55 37.16
N ASN A 293 -9.06 18.71 38.33
CA ASN A 293 -7.74 19.33 38.59
C ASN A 293 -6.55 18.74 37.77
N PHE A 294 -6.80 18.00 36.70
CA PHE A 294 -5.81 17.24 35.94
C PHE A 294 -5.06 18.07 34.89
N PHE A 295 -5.60 19.21 34.46
CA PHE A 295 -5.00 20.11 33.46
C PHE A 295 -4.81 21.52 34.01
N GLN A 296 -4.16 21.65 35.17
CA GLN A 296 -3.84 22.96 35.73
C GLN A 296 -2.55 23.50 35.10
N GLY A 297 -2.73 24.52 34.27
CA GLY A 297 -1.69 25.36 33.67
C GLY A 297 -1.53 25.10 32.17
N CYS A 298 -2.30 25.83 31.35
CA CYS A 298 -2.16 25.90 29.90
C CYS A 298 -1.51 27.25 29.56
N GLY A 299 -0.32 27.26 28.96
CA GLY A 299 0.43 28.49 28.67
C GLY A 299 1.84 28.23 28.17
N GLU A 300 2.60 29.29 27.96
CA GLU A 300 4.05 29.24 27.77
C GLU A 300 4.70 28.56 28.98
N TYR A 301 5.77 27.79 28.77
CA TYR A 301 6.54 27.17 29.86
C TYR A 301 8.03 27.38 29.65
N CYS A 302 8.76 27.43 30.75
CA CYS A 302 10.19 27.73 30.75
C CYS A 302 11.01 26.58 31.32
N GLY A 303 12.31 26.55 31.03
CA GLY A 303 13.24 25.58 31.61
C GLY A 303 12.98 24.12 31.22
N THR A 304 12.61 23.87 29.96
CA THR A 304 12.41 22.50 29.44
C THR A 304 13.71 21.89 28.90
N SER A 305 13.86 20.57 28.99
CA SER A 305 15.04 19.82 28.51
C SER A 305 15.29 20.04 27.02
N LYS A 306 14.21 20.00 26.21
CA LYS A 306 14.23 20.23 24.76
C LYS A 306 14.68 21.64 24.39
N ASP A 307 14.14 22.67 25.05
CA ASP A 307 14.54 24.06 24.74
C ASP A 307 16.00 24.32 25.15
N TRP A 308 16.48 23.73 26.25
CA TRP A 308 17.90 23.75 26.63
C TRP A 308 18.78 23.05 25.58
N ALA A 309 18.41 21.85 25.14
CA ALA A 309 19.14 21.11 24.13
C ALA A 309 19.27 21.89 22.82
N TYR A 310 18.21 22.59 22.41
CA TYR A 310 18.21 23.41 21.18
C TYR A 310 18.98 24.71 21.35
N ALA A 311 18.70 25.49 22.42
CA ALA A 311 19.25 26.84 22.56
C ALA A 311 20.64 26.89 23.18
N VAL A 312 20.90 26.06 24.19
CA VAL A 312 22.12 26.12 24.98
C VAL A 312 23.13 25.10 24.45
N LYS A 313 22.72 23.85 24.27
CA LYS A 313 23.61 22.82 23.71
C LYS A 313 23.77 22.91 22.18
N ALA A 314 23.00 23.77 21.52
CA ALA A 314 23.01 23.97 20.08
C ALA A 314 22.80 22.67 19.28
N ILE A 315 21.99 21.74 19.81
CA ILE A 315 21.63 20.51 19.09
C ILE A 315 20.67 20.90 17.97
N PRO A 316 20.98 20.63 16.68
CA PRO A 316 20.23 21.17 15.55
C PRO A 316 18.75 20.77 15.50
N MET A 317 18.41 19.63 16.09
CA MET A 317 17.05 19.12 16.15
C MET A 317 16.79 18.65 17.57
N ALA A 318 15.99 19.41 18.33
CA ALA A 318 15.47 18.96 19.61
C ALA A 318 13.95 19.00 19.57
N PHE A 319 13.29 17.91 19.94
CA PHE A 319 11.83 17.88 20.05
C PHE A 319 11.36 16.95 21.17
N THR A 320 10.16 17.20 21.65
CA THR A 320 9.47 16.35 22.63
C THR A 320 8.46 15.48 21.89
N ILE A 321 8.41 14.18 22.18
CA ILE A 321 7.33 13.31 21.70
C ILE A 321 6.44 12.99 22.90
N GLU A 322 5.21 13.48 22.86
CA GLU A 322 4.13 13.17 23.77
C GLU A 322 3.37 11.94 23.26
N LEU A 323 3.65 10.77 23.85
CA LEU A 323 3.06 9.47 23.52
C LEU A 323 1.54 9.40 23.82
N PRO A 324 0.86 8.28 23.48
CA PRO A 324 -0.60 8.20 23.56
C PRO A 324 -1.20 8.29 24.95
N GLY A 325 -2.48 8.70 25.00
CA GLY A 325 -3.30 8.83 26.21
C GLY A 325 -4.27 10.02 26.18
N ARG A 326 -4.14 10.89 25.17
CA ARG A 326 -5.07 11.99 24.88
C ARG A 326 -6.51 11.48 24.75
N GLY A 327 -7.46 12.18 25.38
CA GLY A 327 -8.89 11.87 25.30
C GLY A 327 -9.34 10.70 26.18
N ARG A 328 -8.45 10.11 26.99
CA ARG A 328 -8.81 9.10 27.99
C ARG A 328 -9.13 9.74 29.34
N LYS A 329 -9.97 9.07 30.14
CA LYS A 329 -10.25 9.48 31.53
C LYS A 329 -8.99 9.47 32.41
N SER A 330 -8.15 8.45 32.26
CA SER A 330 -6.82 8.35 32.88
C SER A 330 -5.74 8.41 31.79
N PRO A 331 -5.24 9.60 31.43
CA PRO A 331 -4.31 9.76 30.31
C PRO A 331 -2.92 9.13 30.57
N PHE A 332 -2.50 9.03 31.84
CA PHE A 332 -1.19 8.47 32.24
C PHE A 332 -1.23 6.98 32.60
N GLU A 333 -2.41 6.37 32.65
CA GLU A 333 -2.62 4.97 33.05
C GLU A 333 -3.09 4.15 31.83
N LEU A 334 -2.24 4.06 30.81
CA LEU A 334 -2.54 3.24 29.64
C LEU A 334 -2.56 1.77 30.05
N PRO A 335 -3.46 0.95 29.49
CA PRO A 335 -3.45 -0.48 29.78
C PRO A 335 -2.14 -1.10 29.28
N LYS A 336 -1.58 -2.06 30.02
CA LYS A 336 -0.29 -2.72 29.70
C LYS A 336 -0.20 -3.19 28.25
N LYS A 337 -1.33 -3.64 27.72
CA LYS A 337 -1.50 -4.08 26.34
C LYS A 337 -1.14 -3.01 25.28
N ALA A 338 -1.19 -1.72 25.65
CA ALA A 338 -0.81 -0.62 24.77
C ALA A 338 0.71 -0.46 24.60
N ILE A 339 1.54 -1.04 25.48
CA ILE A 339 3.00 -0.82 25.49
C ILE A 339 3.63 -1.17 24.14
N LEU A 340 3.41 -2.40 23.64
CA LEU A 340 3.95 -2.84 22.36
C LEU A 340 3.48 -1.98 21.19
N ARG A 341 2.18 -1.63 21.16
CA ARG A 341 1.62 -0.77 20.11
C ARG A 341 2.31 0.60 20.12
N VAL A 342 2.45 1.22 21.29
CA VAL A 342 3.09 2.54 21.42
C VAL A 342 4.59 2.47 21.11
N GLY A 343 5.28 1.40 21.51
CA GLY A 343 6.67 1.16 21.16
C GLY A 343 6.87 1.05 19.64
N LEU A 344 5.99 0.30 18.96
CA LEU A 344 5.98 0.17 17.50
C LEU A 344 5.69 1.52 16.80
N GLU A 345 4.73 2.31 17.29
CA GLU A 345 4.46 3.67 16.79
C GLU A 345 5.68 4.59 16.92
N LEU A 346 6.37 4.52 18.06
CA LEU A 346 7.58 5.29 18.31
C LEU A 346 8.68 4.92 17.31
N VAL A 347 8.90 3.62 17.07
CA VAL A 347 9.89 3.13 16.09
C VAL A 347 9.54 3.61 14.68
N ASP A 348 8.29 3.48 14.25
CA ASP A 348 7.84 3.93 12.92
C ASP A 348 8.04 5.44 12.75
N GLY A 349 7.66 6.24 13.75
CA GLY A 349 7.88 7.68 13.73
C GLY A 349 9.35 8.08 13.64
N LEU A 350 10.25 7.34 14.32
CA LEU A 350 11.70 7.56 14.23
C LEU A 350 12.25 7.18 12.85
N ILE A 351 11.77 6.10 12.23
CA ILE A 351 12.10 5.77 10.83
C ILE A 351 11.69 6.92 9.90
N GLY A 352 10.46 7.43 10.05
CA GLY A 352 9.96 8.57 9.27
C GLY A 352 10.84 9.80 9.39
N THR A 353 11.23 10.13 10.63
CA THR A 353 12.17 11.23 10.95
C THR A 353 13.51 11.04 10.24
N TYR A 354 14.11 9.86 10.38
CA TYR A 354 15.40 9.51 9.79
C TYR A 354 15.36 9.55 8.25
N ALA A 355 14.34 8.94 7.64
CA ALA A 355 14.08 8.93 6.21
C ALA A 355 13.94 10.35 5.63
N SER A 356 13.30 11.26 6.37
CA SER A 356 13.13 12.66 5.97
C SER A 356 14.46 13.39 5.84
N GLU A 357 15.34 13.24 6.82
CA GLU A 357 16.66 13.86 6.78
C GLU A 357 17.54 13.24 5.68
N LEU A 358 17.40 11.95 5.37
CA LEU A 358 18.06 11.32 4.22
C LEU A 358 17.64 11.90 2.86
N ARG A 359 16.38 12.34 2.72
CA ARG A 359 15.87 12.97 1.48
C ARG A 359 16.39 14.39 1.35
N ARG A 360 16.27 15.20 2.41
CA ARG A 360 16.77 16.58 2.42
C ARG A 360 18.27 16.68 2.12
N ALA A 361 19.06 15.71 2.60
CA ALA A 361 20.50 15.64 2.31
C ALA A 361 20.85 15.39 0.82
N LYS A 362 19.89 14.92 0.01
CA LYS A 362 20.05 14.69 -1.44
C LYS A 362 19.68 15.92 -2.29
N ASP A 363 18.96 16.89 -1.72
CA ASP A 363 18.34 18.00 -2.46
C ASP A 363 19.18 19.29 -2.47
N CYS A 364 20.51 19.23 -2.30
CA CYS A 364 21.39 20.41 -2.35
C CYS A 364 22.67 20.18 -3.20
N THR A 365 22.81 20.92 -4.31
CA THR A 365 23.92 21.82 -4.77
C THR A 365 23.69 22.15 -6.27
N ALA A 366 24.18 23.20 -6.95
CA ALA A 366 25.38 24.02 -6.79
C ALA A 366 25.24 25.38 -7.54
N ASP A 367 25.53 26.51 -6.88
CA ASP A 367 25.95 27.74 -7.55
C ASP A 367 27.34 28.07 -7.00
N GLY A 368 28.34 28.04 -7.89
CA GLY A 368 29.75 28.05 -7.53
C GLY A 368 30.25 29.43 -7.11
N GLU A 369 30.90 29.49 -5.94
CA GLU A 369 31.99 30.43 -5.62
C GLU A 369 32.73 30.00 -4.33
N THR A 370 33.94 30.52 -4.16
CA THR A 370 35.11 29.97 -3.44
C THR A 370 34.96 29.61 -1.95
N ILE A 371 35.73 28.59 -1.55
CA ILE A 371 35.56 27.80 -0.32
C ILE A 371 36.15 28.49 0.93
N THR A 372 35.31 28.77 1.94
CA THR A 372 35.77 29.20 3.29
C THR A 372 35.63 28.08 4.33
N THR A 373 36.36 28.19 5.45
CA THR A 373 36.50 27.18 6.52
C THR A 373 35.18 26.61 7.07
N LYS A 374 34.04 27.30 6.88
CA LYS A 374 32.69 26.80 7.18
C LYS A 374 32.29 25.59 6.30
N GLN A 375 32.87 25.45 5.11
CA GLN A 375 32.60 24.40 4.12
C GLN A 375 33.39 23.09 4.35
N ARG A 376 34.36 23.06 5.30
CA ARG A 376 34.99 21.78 5.72
C ARG A 376 33.97 20.83 6.40
N SER A 377 32.94 21.39 7.04
CA SER A 377 31.86 20.61 7.69
C SER A 377 30.93 19.91 6.68
N THR A 378 30.83 20.43 5.46
CA THR A 378 29.94 19.92 4.39
C THR A 378 30.60 18.81 3.57
N ILE A 379 31.93 18.86 3.40
CA ILE A 379 32.70 17.82 2.70
C ILE A 379 32.75 16.52 3.52
N LEU A 380 32.78 16.59 4.86
CA LEU A 380 32.75 15.41 5.73
C LEU A 380 31.44 14.60 5.61
N MET A 381 30.32 15.26 5.31
CA MET A 381 29.00 14.64 5.18
C MET A 381 28.80 13.93 3.83
N ARG A 382 29.54 14.29 2.78
CA ARG A 382 29.47 13.61 1.48
C ARG A 382 30.01 12.17 1.52
N ASN A 383 30.92 11.87 2.45
CA ASN A 383 31.57 10.56 2.57
C ASN A 383 30.83 9.57 3.50
N MET A 384 29.75 9.97 4.18
CA MET A 384 28.96 9.10 5.08
C MET A 384 27.86 8.28 4.36
N PHE A 385 27.60 8.49 3.06
CA PHE A 385 26.36 8.01 2.44
C PHE A 385 26.50 7.45 1.01
N PRO A 386 26.74 6.13 0.85
CA PRO A 386 26.21 5.39 -0.28
C PRO A 386 24.73 5.01 -0.04
N LYS A 387 24.00 4.92 -1.16
CA LYS A 387 22.54 5.01 -1.37
C LYS A 387 21.69 3.90 -0.72
N LYS A 388 20.54 4.28 -0.13
CA LYS A 388 19.19 3.72 -0.42
C LYS A 388 18.08 4.70 0.01
N ARG A 389 16.87 4.58 -0.57
CA ARG A 389 15.75 5.54 -0.49
C ARG A 389 14.66 5.04 0.48
N PRO A 390 13.89 5.94 1.11
CA PRO A 390 12.79 5.57 2.02
C PRO A 390 11.58 4.97 1.29
N THR A 391 10.79 4.18 2.03
CA THR A 391 9.62 3.41 1.57
C THR A 391 8.36 4.28 1.55
N TYR A 392 7.79 4.49 0.35
CA TYR A 392 6.50 5.15 0.11
C TYR A 392 5.49 4.10 -0.36
N ARG A 393 4.18 4.36 -0.22
CA ARG A 393 3.16 3.52 -0.89
C ARG A 393 3.45 3.52 -2.39
N VAL A 394 3.52 2.33 -2.96
CA VAL A 394 3.68 2.18 -4.41
C VAL A 394 2.44 2.76 -5.07
N LEU A 395 2.64 3.64 -6.06
CA LEU A 395 1.53 4.15 -6.86
C LEU A 395 0.90 2.96 -7.62
N ASP A 396 -0.30 2.57 -7.20
CA ASP A 396 -1.09 1.49 -7.79
C ASP A 396 -2.46 1.97 -8.32
N TRP A 397 -2.72 3.28 -8.22
CA TRP A 397 -3.97 3.93 -8.63
C TRP A 397 -5.22 3.35 -7.95
N SER A 398 -5.08 2.77 -6.76
CA SER A 398 -6.19 2.40 -5.88
C SER A 398 -6.62 3.56 -4.95
N PHE A 399 -5.86 4.66 -4.93
CA PHE A 399 -6.06 5.84 -4.09
C PHE A 399 -5.62 7.12 -4.80
N TYR A 400 -6.02 8.30 -4.29
CA TYR A 400 -5.46 9.57 -4.75
C TYR A 400 -4.09 9.83 -4.10
N PRO A 401 -2.98 9.81 -4.85
CA PRO A 401 -1.66 9.91 -4.26
C PRO A 401 -1.35 11.32 -3.77
N THR A 402 -0.65 11.41 -2.63
CA THR A 402 -0.12 12.67 -2.11
C THR A 402 1.05 13.17 -2.98
N LEU A 403 1.41 14.45 -2.84
CA LEU A 403 2.52 15.05 -3.59
C LEU A 403 3.84 14.27 -3.38
N CYS A 404 4.11 13.83 -2.15
CA CYS A 404 5.31 13.07 -1.80
C CYS A 404 5.34 11.69 -2.48
N GLU A 405 4.20 11.00 -2.56
CA GLU A 405 4.08 9.70 -3.22
C GLU A 405 4.27 9.82 -4.73
N ILE A 406 3.68 10.84 -5.35
CA ILE A 406 3.88 11.15 -6.77
C ILE A 406 5.38 11.40 -7.04
N TYR A 407 6.04 12.22 -6.22
CA TYR A 407 7.47 12.54 -6.40
C TYR A 407 8.38 11.33 -6.16
N ALA A 408 8.09 10.52 -5.15
CA ALA A 408 8.82 9.28 -4.91
C ALA A 408 8.70 8.29 -6.07
N TRP A 409 7.50 8.18 -6.63
CA TRP A 409 7.25 7.36 -7.80
C TRP A 409 7.97 7.90 -9.05
N MET A 410 7.90 9.21 -9.32
CA MET A 410 8.66 9.88 -10.40
C MET A 410 10.16 9.60 -10.28
N ASP A 411 10.70 9.65 -9.07
CA ASP A 411 12.08 9.31 -8.77
C ASP A 411 12.41 7.85 -9.04
N SER A 412 11.46 6.93 -8.80
CA SER A 412 11.62 5.49 -9.10
C SER A 412 11.66 5.26 -10.60
N ILE A 413 10.68 5.77 -11.35
CA ILE A 413 10.58 5.53 -12.80
C ILE A 413 11.70 6.21 -13.59
N THR A 414 12.20 7.37 -13.14
CA THR A 414 13.39 8.00 -13.75
C THR A 414 14.63 7.14 -13.56
N LYS A 415 14.71 6.37 -12.45
CA LYS A 415 15.83 5.47 -12.17
C LYS A 415 15.68 4.12 -12.88
N GLU A 416 14.45 3.62 -13.01
CA GLU A 416 14.15 2.33 -13.67
C GLU A 416 14.19 2.43 -15.18
N CYS A 417 13.79 3.59 -15.74
CA CYS A 417 13.71 3.83 -17.18
C CYS A 417 14.62 4.99 -17.64
N PRO A 418 15.91 5.06 -17.27
CA PRO A 418 16.75 6.25 -17.47
C PRO A 418 17.08 6.53 -18.94
N LYS A 419 16.88 5.55 -19.84
CA LYS A 419 17.06 5.72 -21.29
C LYS A 419 15.90 6.45 -21.97
N VAL A 420 14.74 6.47 -21.32
CA VAL A 420 13.48 7.00 -21.89
C VAL A 420 12.95 8.16 -21.06
N VAL A 421 13.09 8.09 -19.73
CA VAL A 421 12.55 9.05 -18.77
C VAL A 421 13.65 9.98 -18.28
N THR A 422 13.43 11.29 -18.42
CA THR A 422 14.25 12.34 -17.83
C THR A 422 13.39 13.20 -16.91
N GLY A 423 13.76 13.31 -15.63
CA GLY A 423 13.13 14.28 -14.73
C GLY A 423 13.58 15.71 -15.04
N PHE A 424 12.67 16.67 -14.94
CA PHE A 424 13.00 18.10 -15.02
C PHE A 424 12.23 18.89 -13.96
N ASP A 425 12.76 20.04 -13.60
CA ASP A 425 12.12 20.97 -12.67
C ASP A 425 11.93 22.31 -13.37
N ILE A 426 10.77 22.94 -13.18
CA ILE A 426 10.50 24.27 -13.76
C ILE A 426 10.78 25.39 -12.75
N GLY A 427 11.01 25.03 -11.49
CA GLY A 427 11.35 25.93 -10.39
C GLY A 427 10.49 25.69 -9.14
N ARG A 428 10.30 26.70 -8.28
CA ARG A 428 9.66 26.56 -6.96
C ARG A 428 8.37 27.36 -6.81
N SER A 429 7.37 26.77 -6.19
CA SER A 429 6.13 27.44 -5.79
C SER A 429 6.35 28.53 -4.72
N TYR A 430 5.30 29.26 -4.39
CA TYR A 430 5.37 30.32 -3.36
C TYR A 430 5.85 29.80 -1.98
N GLU A 431 5.35 28.65 -1.52
CA GLU A 431 5.77 28.04 -0.25
C GLU A 431 7.10 27.27 -0.37
N GLY A 432 7.75 27.32 -1.54
CA GLY A 432 9.10 26.81 -1.78
C GLY A 432 9.19 25.36 -2.23
N ARG A 433 8.07 24.69 -2.54
CA ARG A 433 8.05 23.32 -3.06
C ARG A 433 8.51 23.32 -4.52
N LEU A 434 9.33 22.35 -4.89
CA LEU A 434 9.78 22.18 -6.27
C LEU A 434 8.61 21.73 -7.15
N ILE A 435 8.48 22.31 -8.35
CA ILE A 435 7.50 21.91 -9.36
C ILE A 435 8.21 21.01 -10.36
N ARG A 436 7.89 19.71 -10.28
CA ARG A 436 8.62 18.64 -10.99
C ARG A 436 7.80 18.12 -12.17
N GLY A 437 8.49 17.73 -13.23
CA GLY A 437 7.91 17.08 -14.40
C GLY A 437 8.77 15.92 -14.92
N LEU A 438 8.22 15.19 -15.89
CA LEU A 438 8.90 14.10 -16.59
C LEU A 438 8.87 14.33 -18.09
N LYS A 439 10.03 14.18 -18.74
CA LYS A 439 10.16 14.04 -20.17
C LYS A 439 10.26 12.56 -20.52
N LEU A 440 9.35 12.04 -21.34
CA LEU A 440 9.46 10.70 -21.93
C LEU A 440 9.85 10.84 -23.40
N SER A 441 10.94 10.21 -23.80
CA SER A 441 11.42 10.19 -25.19
C SER A 441 12.03 8.84 -25.50
N PHE A 442 11.39 8.07 -26.36
CA PHE A 442 11.88 6.76 -26.78
C PHE A 442 12.88 6.87 -27.94
N ARG A 443 12.80 7.96 -28.72
CA ARG A 443 13.70 8.29 -29.83
C ARG A 443 13.89 9.81 -29.87
N PRO A 444 15.12 10.31 -30.03
CA PRO A 444 15.39 11.75 -30.00
C PRO A 444 14.77 12.50 -31.20
N GLY A 445 14.49 13.79 -31.02
CA GLY A 445 14.15 14.74 -32.10
C GLY A 445 12.71 14.68 -32.61
N LYS A 446 11.77 14.13 -31.83
CA LYS A 446 10.35 14.02 -32.20
C LYS A 446 9.56 15.29 -31.91
N LYS A 447 8.37 15.37 -32.52
CA LYS A 447 7.35 16.36 -32.11
C LYS A 447 6.83 16.02 -30.73
N ALA A 448 6.40 17.04 -29.99
CA ALA A 448 6.10 16.89 -28.57
C ALA A 448 4.64 17.14 -28.22
N ILE A 449 4.17 16.46 -27.18
CA ILE A 449 2.95 16.77 -26.44
C ILE A 449 3.34 17.33 -25.07
N PHE A 450 2.74 18.45 -24.68
CA PHE A 450 2.87 19.02 -23.35
C PHE A 450 1.58 18.82 -22.56
N ILE A 451 1.69 18.29 -21.34
CA ILE A 451 0.55 18.01 -20.46
C ILE A 451 0.82 18.63 -19.09
N GLU A 452 -0.14 19.38 -18.57
CA GLU A 452 -0.17 19.77 -17.16
C GLU A 452 -1.48 19.35 -16.50
N SER A 453 -1.39 19.02 -15.22
CA SER A 453 -2.53 18.68 -14.38
C SER A 453 -2.46 19.34 -13.01
N ASN A 454 -3.59 19.35 -12.33
CA ASN A 454 -3.75 19.93 -11.00
C ASN A 454 -3.37 21.42 -10.91
N ILE A 455 -3.54 22.20 -11.97
CA ILE A 455 -3.50 23.68 -11.86
C ILE A 455 -4.56 24.19 -10.86
N HIS A 456 -5.71 23.51 -10.78
CA HIS A 456 -6.62 23.63 -9.65
C HIS A 456 -6.37 22.50 -8.64
N ALA A 457 -6.07 22.87 -7.40
CA ALA A 457 -5.61 21.95 -6.36
C ALA A 457 -6.62 20.87 -5.92
N ARG A 458 -7.92 21.13 -6.01
CA ARG A 458 -9.00 20.22 -5.57
C ARG A 458 -9.29 19.09 -6.55
N GLU A 459 -8.76 19.16 -7.77
CA GLU A 459 -9.10 18.28 -8.89
C GLU A 459 -8.19 17.04 -8.88
N TRP A 460 -8.20 16.27 -7.79
CA TRP A 460 -7.27 15.14 -7.56
C TRP A 460 -7.28 14.07 -8.67
N ILE A 461 -8.39 13.91 -9.38
CA ILE A 461 -8.49 13.01 -10.54
C ILE A 461 -7.54 13.37 -11.68
N THR A 462 -7.10 14.63 -11.77
CA THR A 462 -6.22 15.08 -12.86
C THR A 462 -4.79 14.54 -12.70
N SER A 463 -4.15 14.65 -11.53
CA SER A 463 -2.84 14.01 -11.28
C SER A 463 -2.90 12.48 -11.27
N ALA A 464 -3.99 11.90 -10.77
CA ALA A 464 -4.20 10.45 -10.84
C ALA A 464 -4.22 9.96 -12.30
N THR A 465 -5.00 10.61 -13.17
CA THR A 465 -5.04 10.31 -14.61
C THR A 465 -3.70 10.60 -15.29
N CYS A 466 -3.03 11.68 -14.91
CA CYS A 466 -1.74 12.08 -15.48
C CYS A 466 -0.63 11.06 -15.16
N THR A 467 -0.51 10.63 -13.91
CA THR A 467 0.44 9.59 -13.48
C THR A 467 0.12 8.23 -14.08
N TYR A 468 -1.16 7.90 -14.25
CA TYR A 468 -1.58 6.67 -14.94
C TYR A 468 -1.19 6.71 -16.43
N LEU A 469 -1.40 7.85 -17.10
CA LEU A 469 -0.98 8.03 -18.49
C LEU A 469 0.52 7.82 -18.65
N ILE A 470 1.35 8.39 -17.77
CA ILE A 470 2.80 8.17 -17.76
C ILE A 470 3.12 6.67 -17.63
N ARG A 471 2.45 5.95 -16.71
CA ARG A 471 2.61 4.50 -16.55
C ARG A 471 2.27 3.75 -17.83
N GLU A 472 1.15 4.05 -18.48
CA GLU A 472 0.77 3.41 -19.74
C GLU A 472 1.77 3.74 -20.86
N LEU A 473 2.21 4.99 -20.94
CA LEU A 473 3.24 5.41 -21.89
C LEU A 473 4.58 4.72 -21.65
N LEU A 474 4.88 4.18 -20.47
CA LEU A 474 6.11 3.45 -20.19
C LEU A 474 5.96 1.94 -20.32
N PHE A 475 4.87 1.39 -19.80
CA PHE A 475 4.76 -0.03 -19.50
C PHE A 475 3.60 -0.73 -20.21
N SER A 476 2.73 0.00 -20.91
CA SER A 476 1.63 -0.63 -21.64
C SER A 476 2.18 -1.56 -22.72
N ARG A 477 1.60 -2.75 -22.83
CA ARG A 477 1.92 -3.73 -23.89
C ARG A 477 0.97 -3.62 -25.09
N ASP A 478 0.05 -2.64 -25.08
CA ASP A 478 -0.81 -2.35 -26.24
C ASP A 478 0.03 -1.74 -27.38
N PRO A 479 0.08 -2.38 -28.57
CA PRO A 479 0.87 -1.90 -29.70
C PRO A 479 0.58 -0.46 -30.10
N ASP A 480 -0.67 -0.02 -30.00
CA ASP A 480 -1.06 1.34 -30.39
C ASP A 480 -0.57 2.35 -29.34
N VAL A 481 -0.56 1.97 -28.05
CA VAL A 481 0.02 2.78 -26.97
C VAL A 481 1.54 2.85 -27.08
N ARG A 482 2.18 1.79 -27.58
CA ARG A 482 3.61 1.80 -27.90
C ARG A 482 3.92 2.69 -29.10
N GLU A 483 3.17 2.57 -30.17
CA GLU A 483 3.36 3.41 -31.36
C GLU A 483 3.17 4.90 -31.03
N LEU A 484 2.13 5.25 -30.27
CA LEU A 484 1.92 6.62 -29.81
C LEU A 484 3.07 7.11 -28.91
N ALA A 485 3.48 6.31 -27.94
CA ALA A 485 4.55 6.73 -27.03
C ALA A 485 5.90 6.86 -27.73
N GLU A 486 6.20 5.98 -28.70
CA GLU A 486 7.48 5.98 -29.41
C GLU A 486 7.58 7.02 -30.54
N SER A 487 6.45 7.50 -31.04
CA SER A 487 6.40 8.48 -32.13
C SER A 487 6.54 9.94 -31.68
N LEU A 488 6.39 10.21 -30.38
CA LEU A 488 6.32 11.56 -29.81
C LEU A 488 7.20 11.71 -28.56
N ASP A 489 7.64 12.94 -28.31
CA ASP A 489 8.20 13.34 -27.03
C ASP A 489 7.05 13.80 -26.10
N TRP A 490 7.11 13.46 -24.81
CA TRP A 490 6.08 13.83 -23.84
C TRP A 490 6.68 14.66 -22.73
N TRP A 491 6.19 15.88 -22.54
CA TRP A 491 6.54 16.74 -21.42
C TRP A 491 5.35 16.82 -20.48
N ILE A 492 5.49 16.28 -19.28
CA ILE A 492 4.34 16.09 -18.39
C ILE A 492 4.65 16.66 -17.00
N ILE A 493 3.77 17.53 -16.49
CA ILE A 493 3.79 18.04 -15.12
C ILE A 493 2.58 17.47 -14.36
N PRO A 494 2.76 16.42 -13.54
CA PRO A 494 1.65 15.76 -12.84
C PRO A 494 0.94 16.64 -11.81
N VAL A 495 1.66 17.55 -11.14
CA VAL A 495 1.07 18.49 -10.19
C VAL A 495 1.67 19.87 -10.41
N PHE A 496 0.91 20.77 -11.02
CA PHE A 496 1.38 22.12 -11.28
C PHE A 496 1.21 23.04 -10.04
N ASN A 497 0.03 23.05 -9.41
CA ASN A 497 -0.22 23.78 -8.17
C ASN A 497 0.20 22.97 -6.93
N VAL A 498 1.52 22.77 -6.77
CA VAL A 498 2.08 21.89 -5.74
C VAL A 498 1.72 22.30 -4.30
N ASP A 499 1.61 23.60 -4.02
CA ASP A 499 1.24 24.10 -2.69
C ASP A 499 -0.24 23.93 -2.41
N GLY A 500 -1.08 24.34 -3.36
CA GLY A 500 -2.52 24.16 -3.23
C GLY A 500 -2.89 22.69 -3.14
N PHE A 501 -2.22 21.82 -3.90
CA PHE A 501 -2.46 20.37 -3.89
C PHE A 501 -2.05 19.73 -2.56
N ALA A 502 -0.89 20.08 -2.01
CA ALA A 502 -0.50 19.64 -0.67
C ALA A 502 -1.52 20.11 0.38
N PHE A 503 -1.91 21.39 0.34
CA PHE A 503 -2.92 21.93 1.25
C PHE A 503 -4.30 21.28 1.09
N SER A 504 -4.67 20.87 -0.13
CA SER A 504 -5.95 20.19 -0.36
C SER A 504 -5.96 18.78 0.24
N HIS A 505 -4.82 18.08 0.25
CA HIS A 505 -4.65 16.78 0.91
C HIS A 505 -4.56 16.89 2.43
N GLU A 506 -3.95 17.95 2.95
CA GLU A 506 -3.59 18.05 4.37
C GLU A 506 -4.64 18.79 5.20
N GLU A 507 -5.25 19.85 4.65
CA GLU A 507 -6.05 20.80 5.42
C GLU A 507 -7.47 20.99 4.87
N TYR A 508 -7.61 21.33 3.58
CA TYR A 508 -8.92 21.62 2.98
C TYR A 508 -9.13 20.96 1.61
N ARG A 509 -9.84 19.83 1.61
CA ARG A 509 -10.11 19.00 0.43
C ARG A 509 -10.53 19.74 -0.84
N LEU A 510 -11.34 20.80 -0.71
CA LEU A 510 -11.88 21.55 -1.85
C LEU A 510 -11.08 22.81 -2.20
N TRP A 511 -9.86 22.96 -1.66
CA TRP A 511 -8.97 24.08 -1.97
C TRP A 511 -8.62 24.13 -3.45
N ARG A 512 -8.83 25.29 -4.10
CA ARG A 512 -8.64 25.47 -5.55
C ARG A 512 -7.37 26.22 -5.92
N LYS A 513 -7.10 27.32 -5.21
CA LYS A 513 -6.17 28.40 -5.57
C LYS A 513 -4.70 28.05 -5.26
N SER A 514 -3.77 28.91 -5.65
CA SER A 514 -2.39 28.90 -5.11
C SER A 514 -2.38 29.17 -3.60
N ARG A 515 -1.20 29.28 -2.98
CA ARG A 515 -1.07 29.53 -1.53
C ARG A 515 -0.43 30.87 -1.18
N ARG A 516 -0.13 31.71 -2.18
CA ARG A 516 0.37 33.07 -1.92
C ARG A 516 -0.71 33.94 -1.30
N PRO A 517 -0.47 34.61 -0.16
CA PRO A 517 -1.40 35.60 0.40
C PRO A 517 -1.75 36.69 -0.63
N SER A 518 -3.03 37.04 -0.70
CA SER A 518 -3.63 37.94 -1.69
C SER A 518 -4.45 39.09 -1.06
N GLY A 519 -4.46 39.20 0.27
CA GLY A 519 -5.13 40.22 1.10
C GLY A 519 -5.03 39.83 2.59
N GLU A 520 -5.62 40.62 3.50
CA GLU A 520 -5.56 40.36 4.96
C GLU A 520 -6.14 38.98 5.32
N ASP A 521 -7.27 38.59 4.73
CA ASP A 521 -7.94 37.29 4.98
C ASP A 521 -8.04 36.39 3.73
N CYS A 522 -7.38 36.76 2.63
CA CYS A 522 -7.52 36.08 1.34
C CYS A 522 -6.22 35.39 0.93
N ILE A 523 -6.25 34.06 0.76
CA ILE A 523 -5.09 33.28 0.32
C ILE A 523 -5.29 32.73 -1.09
N GLY A 524 -4.29 32.92 -1.93
CA GLY A 524 -4.13 32.31 -3.24
C GLY A 524 -4.85 33.03 -4.37
N ILE A 525 -4.45 32.72 -5.59
CA ILE A 525 -5.14 33.13 -6.82
C ILE A 525 -5.52 31.90 -7.66
N ASP A 526 -6.41 32.07 -8.63
CA ASP A 526 -6.67 31.04 -9.65
C ASP A 526 -5.55 31.07 -10.70
N LEU A 527 -4.63 30.11 -10.64
CA LEU A 527 -3.50 30.01 -11.57
C LEU A 527 -3.97 29.95 -13.03
N ASN A 528 -5.14 29.35 -13.31
CA ASN A 528 -5.71 29.30 -14.66
C ASN A 528 -6.44 30.60 -15.06
N ARG A 529 -6.21 31.70 -14.34
CA ARG A 529 -6.64 33.07 -14.68
C ARG A 529 -5.46 34.04 -14.71
N ASN A 530 -4.23 33.56 -14.54
CA ASN A 530 -3.03 34.39 -14.39
C ASN A 530 -2.13 34.41 -15.63
N PHE A 531 -2.47 33.72 -16.72
CA PHE A 531 -1.67 33.75 -17.95
C PHE A 531 -1.87 35.06 -18.73
N SER A 532 -0.85 35.48 -19.47
CA SER A 532 -0.79 36.80 -20.13
C SER A 532 -1.78 37.03 -21.27
N TYR A 533 -2.27 35.97 -21.94
CA TYR A 533 -3.11 36.14 -23.11
C TYR A 533 -4.50 36.71 -22.79
N LYS A 534 -4.76 37.92 -23.31
CA LYS A 534 -6.02 38.67 -23.14
C LYS A 534 -6.44 38.83 -21.68
N TRP A 535 -5.48 38.81 -20.76
CA TRP A 535 -5.68 38.83 -19.30
C TRP A 535 -6.58 39.98 -18.85
N GLU A 536 -6.33 41.19 -19.33
CA GLU A 536 -7.06 42.42 -18.95
C GLU A 536 -8.55 42.42 -19.33
N LEU A 537 -8.98 41.62 -20.31
CA LEU A 537 -10.35 41.73 -20.84
C LEU A 537 -11.42 41.26 -19.85
N ARG A 538 -11.13 40.25 -19.03
CA ARG A 538 -12.11 39.60 -18.14
C ARG A 538 -11.48 39.13 -16.83
N LYS A 539 -10.54 39.91 -16.28
CA LYS A 539 -9.91 39.60 -14.98
C LYS A 539 -10.91 39.72 -13.84
N CYS A 540 -10.83 38.81 -12.87
CA CYS A 540 -11.53 38.91 -11.60
C CYS A 540 -10.60 39.56 -10.59
N GLY A 541 -10.96 40.76 -10.12
CA GLY A 541 -10.16 41.55 -9.18
C GLY A 541 -10.46 41.30 -7.70
N ASP A 542 -11.47 40.50 -7.36
CA ASP A 542 -11.83 40.18 -5.97
C ASP A 542 -10.91 39.07 -5.41
N PRO A 543 -10.04 39.35 -4.42
CA PRO A 543 -9.12 38.35 -3.83
C PRO A 543 -9.83 37.18 -3.14
N SER A 544 -11.07 37.37 -2.70
CA SER A 544 -11.88 36.33 -2.04
C SER A 544 -12.42 35.31 -3.03
N SER A 545 -12.53 35.69 -4.31
CA SER A 545 -13.09 34.84 -5.35
C SER A 545 -12.21 33.64 -5.67
N ASN A 546 -12.85 32.50 -5.91
CA ASN A 546 -12.19 31.31 -6.48
C ASN A 546 -11.67 31.51 -7.92
N MET A 547 -12.02 32.64 -8.54
CA MET A 547 -11.58 33.02 -9.90
C MET A 547 -10.61 34.21 -9.88
N TYR A 548 -10.16 34.67 -8.70
CA TYR A 548 -9.26 35.81 -8.57
C TYR A 548 -8.05 35.63 -9.49
N SER A 549 -7.81 36.61 -10.36
CA SER A 549 -6.85 36.50 -11.48
C SER A 549 -5.43 36.93 -11.13
N GLY A 550 -5.23 37.43 -9.91
CA GLY A 550 -3.98 38.03 -9.45
C GLY A 550 -3.89 39.53 -9.74
N PRO A 551 -2.86 40.19 -9.19
CA PRO A 551 -2.66 41.63 -9.37
C PRO A 551 -2.26 42.03 -10.81
N HIS A 552 -1.55 41.16 -11.52
CA HIS A 552 -1.19 41.32 -12.94
C HIS A 552 -0.96 39.93 -13.58
N ALA A 553 -0.90 39.87 -14.90
CA ALA A 553 -0.52 38.64 -15.59
C ALA A 553 0.84 38.11 -15.12
N GLU A 554 0.94 36.79 -14.99
CA GLU A 554 2.13 36.03 -14.59
C GLU A 554 2.71 36.50 -13.24
N SER A 555 1.84 37.01 -12.35
CA SER A 555 2.22 37.43 -11.00
C SER A 555 2.61 36.27 -10.09
N GLU A 556 2.11 35.07 -10.35
CA GLU A 556 2.42 33.89 -9.54
C GLU A 556 3.69 33.21 -10.00
N PRO A 557 4.57 32.80 -9.06
CA PRO A 557 5.80 32.12 -9.41
C PRO A 557 5.54 30.84 -10.21
N GLU A 558 4.48 30.09 -9.91
CA GLU A 558 4.11 28.87 -10.63
C GLU A 558 3.88 29.15 -12.13
N VAL A 559 3.02 30.14 -12.45
CA VAL A 559 2.70 30.51 -13.85
C VAL A 559 3.93 31.04 -14.57
N LYS A 560 4.64 32.00 -13.94
CA LYS A 560 5.85 32.61 -14.52
C LYS A 560 6.92 31.57 -14.85
N GLN A 561 7.08 30.56 -14.00
CA GLN A 561 8.07 29.50 -14.20
C GLN A 561 7.66 28.54 -15.33
N LEU A 562 6.37 28.21 -15.44
CA LEU A 562 5.88 27.39 -16.54
C LEU A 562 6.07 28.08 -17.90
N THR A 563 5.69 29.35 -18.02
CA THR A 563 5.82 30.11 -19.25
C THR A 563 7.30 30.27 -19.64
N ASN A 564 8.17 30.61 -18.67
CA ASN A 564 9.62 30.68 -18.89
C ASN A 564 10.22 29.34 -19.31
N PHE A 565 9.86 28.24 -18.65
CA PHE A 565 10.39 26.92 -19.00
C PHE A 565 10.00 26.51 -20.42
N ILE A 566 8.72 26.65 -20.79
CA ILE A 566 8.26 26.32 -22.15
C ILE A 566 8.93 27.22 -23.20
N ASN A 567 9.19 28.48 -22.88
CA ASN A 567 9.81 29.43 -23.81
C ASN A 567 11.32 29.22 -23.97
N ASN A 568 12.02 28.89 -22.88
CA ASN A 568 13.48 28.90 -22.87
C ASN A 568 14.09 27.50 -22.99
N ASN A 569 13.37 26.45 -22.59
CA ASN A 569 13.93 25.09 -22.48
C ASN A 569 13.36 24.11 -23.51
N ILE A 570 12.24 24.44 -24.17
CA ILE A 570 11.63 23.59 -25.20
C ILE A 570 11.73 24.29 -26.56
N PRO A 571 12.32 23.67 -27.60
CA PRO A 571 12.49 24.31 -28.90
C PRO A 571 11.17 24.80 -29.51
N ASP A 572 11.19 25.99 -30.10
CA ASP A 572 10.01 26.57 -30.74
C ASP A 572 9.43 25.65 -31.84
N GLY A 573 8.09 25.57 -31.87
CA GLY A 573 7.37 24.73 -32.82
C GLY A 573 7.53 23.22 -32.64
N SER A 574 8.24 22.75 -31.59
CA SER A 574 8.35 21.32 -31.26
C SER A 574 7.08 20.77 -30.62
N ILE A 575 6.46 21.52 -29.70
CA ILE A 575 5.17 21.17 -29.09
C ILE A 575 4.07 21.33 -30.13
N LYS A 576 3.37 20.25 -30.44
CA LYS A 576 2.23 20.23 -31.39
C LYS A 576 0.88 20.15 -30.69
N VAL A 577 0.85 19.58 -29.50
CA VAL A 577 -0.35 19.45 -28.69
C VAL A 577 -0.07 19.92 -27.27
N TYR A 578 -0.92 20.80 -26.75
CA TYR A 578 -0.96 21.21 -25.35
C TYR A 578 -2.25 20.72 -24.71
N ILE A 579 -2.15 20.01 -23.59
CA ILE A 579 -3.30 19.46 -22.87
C ILE A 579 -3.29 19.98 -21.43
N ALA A 580 -4.33 20.73 -21.07
CA ALA A 580 -4.64 21.09 -19.68
C ALA A 580 -5.67 20.09 -19.13
N LEU A 581 -5.29 19.31 -18.12
CA LEU A 581 -6.22 18.39 -17.46
C LEU A 581 -6.95 19.09 -16.31
N HIS A 582 -8.27 19.14 -16.45
CA HIS A 582 -9.21 19.73 -15.50
C HIS A 582 -10.29 18.72 -15.08
N ALA A 583 -11.08 19.09 -14.08
CA ALA A 583 -12.35 18.46 -13.77
C ALA A 583 -13.35 19.57 -13.35
N ALA A 584 -14.66 19.39 -13.36
CA ALA A 584 -15.40 18.15 -13.56
C ALA A 584 -16.58 18.34 -14.54
N ALA A 585 -16.33 19.02 -15.67
CA ALA A 585 -17.39 19.34 -16.63
C ALA A 585 -17.73 18.21 -17.63
N GLN A 586 -16.92 17.15 -17.72
CA GLN A 586 -17.06 16.07 -18.72
C GLN A 586 -17.14 16.64 -20.15
N ALA A 587 -16.13 17.42 -20.52
CA ALA A 587 -16.07 18.17 -21.78
C ALA A 587 -14.65 18.20 -22.37
N VAL A 588 -14.54 18.34 -23.68
CA VAL A 588 -13.29 18.63 -24.40
C VAL A 588 -13.40 20.05 -24.93
N LEU A 589 -12.63 20.95 -24.33
CA LEU A 589 -12.74 22.39 -24.56
C LEU A 589 -11.57 22.88 -25.41
N ILE A 590 -11.91 23.57 -26.50
CA ILE A 590 -10.94 24.23 -27.38
C ILE A 590 -10.94 25.74 -27.13
N PRO A 591 -9.87 26.47 -27.52
CA PRO A 591 -9.89 27.93 -27.53
C PRO A 591 -11.10 28.51 -28.30
N TRP A 592 -11.57 29.71 -28.00
CA TRP A 592 -11.12 30.61 -26.94
C TRP A 592 -12.00 30.54 -25.69
N ALA A 593 -11.44 30.96 -24.56
CA ALA A 593 -12.16 31.16 -23.30
C ALA A 593 -12.68 32.60 -23.14
N PHE A 594 -11.95 33.59 -23.66
CA PHE A 594 -12.26 35.01 -23.45
C PHE A 594 -13.34 35.58 -24.38
N THR A 595 -13.64 34.88 -25.47
CA THR A 595 -14.61 35.28 -26.52
C THR A 595 -15.37 34.07 -27.07
N LYS A 596 -16.60 34.30 -27.55
CA LYS A 596 -17.38 33.29 -28.29
C LYS A 596 -16.99 33.20 -29.77
N MET A 597 -16.13 34.11 -30.26
CA MET A 597 -15.59 34.01 -31.61
C MET A 597 -14.76 32.75 -31.76
N ARG A 598 -14.87 32.11 -32.94
CA ARG A 598 -14.12 30.90 -33.26
C ARG A 598 -12.63 31.25 -33.46
N PRO A 599 -11.69 30.44 -32.94
CA PRO A 599 -10.27 30.58 -33.25
C PRO A 599 -9.97 30.26 -34.72
N LYS A 600 -8.76 30.62 -35.17
CA LYS A 600 -8.23 30.08 -36.44
C LYS A 600 -8.13 28.55 -36.31
N HIS A 601 -8.32 27.84 -37.41
CA HIS A 601 -8.31 26.36 -37.44
C HIS A 601 -9.38 25.71 -36.51
N TYR A 602 -10.48 26.41 -36.22
CA TYR A 602 -11.56 25.91 -35.35
C TYR A 602 -12.06 24.51 -35.73
N ASN A 603 -12.24 24.23 -37.02
CA ASN A 603 -12.73 22.93 -37.47
C ASN A 603 -11.71 21.80 -37.16
N GLU A 604 -10.41 22.07 -37.29
CA GLU A 604 -9.35 21.09 -36.97
C GLU A 604 -9.30 20.82 -35.46
N LEU A 605 -9.38 21.88 -34.65
CA LEU A 605 -9.44 21.77 -33.19
C LEU A 605 -10.68 20.97 -32.74
N LEU A 606 -11.84 21.24 -33.32
CA LEU A 606 -13.08 20.56 -32.98
C LEU A 606 -13.05 19.08 -33.44
N GLN A 607 -12.47 18.79 -34.60
CA GLN A 607 -12.30 17.43 -35.09
C GLN A 607 -11.45 16.58 -34.13
N VAL A 608 -10.36 17.14 -33.60
CA VAL A 608 -9.54 16.47 -32.59
C VAL A 608 -10.33 16.26 -31.29
N ALA A 609 -11.11 17.25 -30.87
CA ALA A 609 -11.97 17.15 -29.69
C ALA A 609 -13.03 16.04 -29.83
N ASP A 610 -13.71 15.98 -30.98
CA ASP A 610 -14.71 14.96 -31.29
C ASP A 610 -14.10 13.56 -31.36
N ALA A 611 -12.90 13.43 -31.93
CA ALA A 611 -12.19 12.15 -31.94
C ALA A 611 -11.91 11.62 -30.52
N PHE A 612 -11.57 12.50 -29.58
CA PHE A 612 -11.42 12.12 -28.17
C PHE A 612 -12.76 11.68 -27.54
N ALA A 613 -13.83 12.44 -27.79
CA ALA A 613 -15.16 12.15 -27.25
C ALA A 613 -15.73 10.83 -27.78
N ASP A 614 -15.59 10.58 -29.08
CA ASP A 614 -16.02 9.34 -29.74
C ASP A 614 -15.26 8.12 -29.22
N ALA A 615 -13.93 8.23 -29.05
CA ALA A 615 -13.13 7.16 -28.49
C ALA A 615 -13.55 6.81 -27.06
N SER A 616 -13.84 7.84 -26.25
CA SER A 616 -14.35 7.68 -24.88
C SER A 616 -15.73 7.00 -24.86
N PHE A 617 -16.63 7.41 -25.76
CA PHE A 617 -17.98 6.83 -25.87
C PHE A 617 -17.96 5.37 -26.33
N ARG A 618 -17.12 5.00 -27.30
CA ARG A 618 -17.04 3.61 -27.80
C ARG A 618 -16.57 2.62 -26.73
N ARG A 619 -15.70 3.06 -25.82
CA ARG A 619 -15.08 2.21 -24.81
C ARG A 619 -15.91 2.12 -23.52
N TYR A 620 -16.51 3.23 -23.08
CA TYR A 620 -17.19 3.34 -21.77
C TYR A 620 -18.60 3.95 -21.82
N HIS A 621 -19.11 4.25 -23.01
CA HIS A 621 -20.36 4.99 -23.20
C HIS A 621 -20.40 6.36 -22.50
N THR A 622 -19.23 6.89 -22.13
CA THR A 622 -19.10 8.23 -21.54
C THR A 622 -19.19 9.29 -22.64
N ARG A 623 -20.16 10.19 -22.52
CA ARG A 623 -20.38 11.28 -23.48
C ARG A 623 -19.65 12.55 -23.04
N TYR A 624 -18.76 13.06 -23.87
CA TYR A 624 -18.12 14.36 -23.68
C TYR A 624 -18.79 15.43 -24.57
N ILE A 625 -18.86 16.66 -24.07
CA ILE A 625 -19.26 17.81 -24.88
C ILE A 625 -18.02 18.43 -25.51
N CYS A 626 -18.03 18.64 -26.82
CA CYS A 626 -16.94 19.28 -27.56
C CYS A 626 -17.39 20.66 -28.06
N ALA A 627 -16.71 21.73 -27.64
CA ALA A 627 -16.92 23.09 -28.15
C ALA A 627 -15.85 24.04 -27.60
N THR A 628 -15.92 25.32 -28.01
CA THR A 628 -15.05 26.35 -27.39
C THR A 628 -15.35 26.47 -25.90
N MET A 629 -14.31 26.74 -25.10
CA MET A 629 -14.43 26.88 -23.65
C MET A 629 -15.49 27.93 -23.27
N ALA A 630 -15.56 29.05 -24.00
CA ALA A 630 -16.56 30.09 -23.81
C ALA A 630 -18.02 29.66 -24.04
N ASN A 631 -18.28 28.63 -24.84
CA ASN A 631 -19.63 28.16 -25.15
C ASN A 631 -20.11 27.06 -24.20
N VAL A 632 -19.21 26.29 -23.61
CA VAL A 632 -19.55 25.23 -22.63
C VAL A 632 -19.52 25.75 -21.19
N LEU A 633 -18.53 26.59 -20.87
CA LEU A 633 -18.32 27.15 -19.55
C LEU A 633 -18.68 28.66 -19.55
N LYS A 634 -18.03 29.45 -18.69
CA LYS A 634 -18.17 30.90 -18.63
C LYS A 634 -17.03 31.58 -19.36
N LEU A 635 -17.30 32.76 -19.92
CA LEU A 635 -16.28 33.64 -20.52
C LEU A 635 -15.27 34.07 -19.46
N VAL A 636 -13.99 33.76 -19.68
CA VAL A 636 -12.87 34.02 -18.76
C VAL A 636 -11.59 34.35 -19.54
N SER A 637 -10.68 35.11 -18.93
CA SER A 637 -9.38 35.45 -19.52
C SER A 637 -8.22 34.79 -18.76
N GLY A 638 -7.04 34.76 -19.38
CA GLY A 638 -5.79 34.34 -18.73
C GLY A 638 -5.68 32.85 -18.45
N THR A 639 -6.21 32.01 -19.33
CA THR A 639 -6.14 30.55 -19.19
C THR A 639 -4.89 29.96 -19.84
N SER A 640 -4.42 28.82 -19.33
CA SER A 640 -3.24 28.13 -19.87
C SER A 640 -3.44 27.71 -21.33
N THR A 641 -4.63 27.22 -21.67
CA THR A 641 -5.01 26.79 -23.02
C THR A 641 -5.05 27.95 -24.03
N ASP A 642 -5.61 29.11 -23.64
CA ASP A 642 -5.63 30.28 -24.52
C ASP A 642 -4.21 30.86 -24.71
N TRP A 643 -3.38 30.85 -23.67
CA TRP A 643 -1.96 31.25 -23.78
C TRP A 643 -1.17 30.32 -24.70
N ALA A 644 -1.34 29.00 -24.55
CA ALA A 644 -0.66 28.00 -25.38
C ALA A 644 -0.98 28.19 -26.88
N HIS A 645 -2.25 28.45 -27.22
CA HIS A 645 -2.67 28.67 -28.60
C HIS A 645 -2.33 30.07 -29.11
N GLY A 646 -2.61 31.12 -28.32
CA GLY A 646 -2.56 32.51 -28.76
C GLY A 646 -1.23 33.23 -28.59
N VAL A 647 -0.39 32.80 -27.64
CA VAL A 647 0.94 33.37 -27.40
C VAL A 647 2.02 32.43 -27.92
N LYS A 648 2.01 31.18 -27.48
CA LYS A 648 3.05 30.21 -27.87
C LYS A 648 2.86 29.66 -29.30
N GLY A 649 1.67 29.80 -29.87
CA GLY A 649 1.37 29.35 -31.23
C GLY A 649 1.28 27.83 -31.36
N ILE A 650 0.91 27.11 -30.29
CA ILE A 650 0.73 25.66 -30.34
C ILE A 650 -0.56 25.35 -31.15
N PRO A 651 -0.47 24.55 -32.23
CA PRO A 651 -1.59 24.34 -33.14
C PRO A 651 -2.83 23.72 -32.48
N ILE A 652 -2.62 22.72 -31.62
CA ILE A 652 -3.69 22.01 -30.92
C ILE A 652 -3.56 22.28 -29.42
N ALA A 653 -4.47 23.07 -28.87
CA ALA A 653 -4.56 23.31 -27.43
C ALA A 653 -5.93 22.84 -26.92
N LEU A 654 -5.94 21.94 -25.95
CA LEU A 654 -7.15 21.32 -25.40
C LEU A 654 -7.17 21.48 -23.88
N CYS A 655 -8.36 21.79 -23.35
CA CYS A 655 -8.67 21.63 -21.93
C CYS A 655 -9.61 20.43 -21.81
N LEU A 656 -9.13 19.36 -21.17
CA LEU A 656 -9.92 18.14 -20.93
C LEU A 656 -10.54 18.22 -19.54
N GLU A 657 -11.84 18.39 -19.50
CA GLU A 657 -12.65 18.38 -18.28
C GLU A 657 -13.11 16.95 -17.99
N LEU A 658 -12.42 16.27 -17.08
CA LEU A 658 -12.70 14.89 -16.67
C LEU A 658 -14.10 14.73 -16.00
N PRO A 659 -14.58 13.48 -15.77
CA PRO A 659 -15.94 13.22 -15.28
C PRO A 659 -16.26 13.83 -13.91
N GLY A 660 -17.56 13.87 -13.57
CA GLY A 660 -18.10 14.39 -12.31
C GLY A 660 -19.31 15.31 -12.48
N LYS A 661 -19.64 15.65 -13.74
CA LYS A 661 -20.86 16.38 -14.12
C LYS A 661 -22.12 15.68 -13.59
N GLY A 662 -23.04 16.44 -13.01
CA GLY A 662 -24.33 15.92 -12.52
C GLY A 662 -24.28 15.21 -11.17
N THR A 663 -23.10 15.10 -10.55
CA THR A 663 -22.96 14.51 -9.20
C THR A 663 -22.94 15.59 -8.11
N PRO A 664 -23.51 15.32 -6.91
CA PRO A 664 -23.48 16.28 -5.79
C PRO A 664 -22.06 16.64 -5.30
N ARG A 665 -21.09 15.74 -5.52
CA ARG A 665 -19.67 15.91 -5.14
C ARG A 665 -18.73 15.76 -6.33
N ARG A 666 -18.92 16.62 -7.33
CA ARG A 666 -18.21 16.55 -8.63
C ARG A 666 -16.67 16.54 -8.57
N PHE A 667 -16.05 17.03 -7.50
CA PHE A 667 -14.59 17.05 -7.31
C PHE A 667 -14.07 16.00 -6.33
N GLU A 668 -14.96 15.26 -5.68
CA GLU A 668 -14.63 14.21 -4.69
C GLU A 668 -15.14 12.86 -5.23
N LEU A 669 -14.67 12.49 -6.42
CA LEU A 669 -14.99 11.21 -7.02
C LEU A 669 -14.39 10.09 -6.17
N PRO A 670 -15.11 8.98 -5.93
CA PRO A 670 -14.59 7.82 -5.21
C PRO A 670 -13.30 7.28 -5.87
N GLU A 671 -12.40 6.69 -5.06
CA GLU A 671 -11.12 6.16 -5.56
C GLU A 671 -11.31 5.02 -6.57
N GLU A 672 -12.41 4.26 -6.50
CA GLU A 672 -12.76 3.28 -7.54
C GLU A 672 -12.99 3.90 -8.94
N MET A 673 -13.22 5.21 -9.02
CA MET A 673 -13.32 5.94 -10.27
C MET A 673 -11.96 6.29 -10.88
N ILE A 674 -10.86 6.15 -10.13
CA ILE A 674 -9.49 6.28 -10.63
C ILE A 674 -9.33 5.23 -11.75
N LEU A 675 -9.38 3.93 -11.42
CA LEU A 675 -9.28 2.84 -12.41
C LEU A 675 -10.41 2.80 -13.46
N ARG A 676 -11.64 3.23 -13.13
CA ARG A 676 -12.74 3.34 -14.12
C ARG A 676 -12.57 4.49 -15.12
N ASN A 677 -11.98 5.62 -14.72
CA ASN A 677 -11.75 6.77 -15.60
C ASN A 677 -10.41 6.68 -16.37
N HIS A 678 -9.46 5.89 -15.88
CA HIS A 678 -8.09 5.77 -16.42
C HIS A 678 -7.93 5.01 -17.72
N THR A 679 -8.94 4.24 -18.08
CA THR A 679 -8.93 3.52 -19.34
C THR A 679 -9.40 4.39 -20.52
N GLY A 680 -9.67 5.69 -20.29
CA GLY A 680 -10.06 6.68 -21.29
C GLY A 680 -8.87 7.48 -21.88
N CYS A 681 -8.53 7.18 -23.15
CA CYS A 681 -7.71 7.94 -24.11
C CYS A 681 -6.24 8.23 -23.71
N VAL A 682 -5.22 7.94 -24.52
CA VAL A 682 -4.96 8.30 -25.93
C VAL A 682 -4.00 7.24 -26.48
N ALA A 683 -4.28 6.62 -27.64
CA ALA A 683 -3.28 5.86 -28.42
C ALA A 683 -3.80 5.29 -29.74
N LYS A 684 -5.05 4.81 -29.78
CA LYS A 684 -5.47 3.86 -30.82
C LYS A 684 -5.93 4.45 -32.15
N HIS A 685 -5.75 5.74 -32.42
CA HIS A 685 -6.31 6.30 -33.68
C HIS A 685 -5.66 7.58 -34.21
N TRP A 686 -4.48 7.97 -33.73
CA TRP A 686 -3.81 9.19 -34.20
C TRP A 686 -3.08 9.02 -35.55
N GLN A 687 -2.95 7.80 -36.08
CA GLN A 687 -2.38 7.56 -37.42
C GLN A 687 -3.41 7.26 -38.52
N GLU A 688 -4.58 6.69 -38.21
CA GLU A 688 -5.48 6.18 -39.27
C GLU A 688 -6.32 7.26 -39.97
N ASN A 689 -6.37 8.51 -39.48
CA ASN A 689 -7.23 9.57 -40.07
C ASN A 689 -6.48 10.73 -40.75
N MET A 690 -5.18 10.61 -41.02
CA MET A 690 -4.49 11.54 -41.95
C MET A 690 -4.39 11.04 -43.39
N GLU A 691 -4.75 9.78 -43.68
CA GLU A 691 -4.61 9.22 -45.04
C GLU A 691 -5.93 8.87 -45.76
N ASN A 692 -7.08 8.79 -45.08
CA ASN A 692 -8.32 8.31 -45.71
C ASN A 692 -9.52 9.24 -45.53
N ARG A 693 -9.52 10.39 -46.22
CA ARG A 693 -10.74 11.02 -46.77
C ARG A 693 -10.44 11.73 -48.09
N VAL A 694 -10.14 10.93 -49.11
CA VAL A 694 -10.56 11.18 -50.49
C VAL A 694 -11.53 10.04 -50.84
N ASN A 695 -12.73 10.40 -51.32
CA ASN A 695 -13.79 9.56 -51.90
C ASN A 695 -14.91 8.99 -51.00
N ALA A 696 -15.97 9.78 -50.91
CA ALA A 696 -17.37 9.54 -51.32
C ALA A 696 -18.02 8.12 -51.32
N GLN A 697 -19.27 8.14 -50.79
CA GLN A 697 -20.52 7.52 -51.28
C GLN A 697 -20.96 6.07 -50.93
N ASP A 698 -22.20 6.04 -50.42
CA ASP A 698 -23.31 5.08 -50.54
C ASP A 698 -23.39 3.73 -49.77
N LYS A 699 -24.61 3.52 -49.23
CA LYS A 699 -25.21 2.32 -48.58
C LYS A 699 -25.84 1.39 -49.65
N PRO A 700 -26.59 0.30 -49.33
CA PRO A 700 -26.46 -0.80 -48.33
C PRO A 700 -26.72 -2.20 -48.96
N LYS A 701 -26.45 -3.31 -48.23
CA LYS A 701 -27.39 -4.45 -48.01
C LYS A 701 -26.70 -5.76 -47.62
N GLU A 702 -27.43 -6.50 -46.79
CA GLU A 702 -27.29 -7.91 -46.47
C GLU A 702 -27.15 -8.80 -47.71
N MET A 703 -26.18 -9.72 -47.69
CA MET A 703 -26.28 -11.06 -48.27
C MET A 703 -24.96 -11.77 -47.99
N LEU A 704 -24.93 -12.66 -46.98
CA LEU A 704 -24.08 -13.86 -46.89
C LEU A 704 -24.33 -14.54 -45.54
N LYS A 705 -25.52 -15.13 -45.43
CA LYS A 705 -25.70 -16.35 -44.65
C LYS A 705 -25.10 -17.51 -45.45
N ALA A 706 -24.62 -18.50 -44.71
CA ALA A 706 -24.11 -19.81 -45.13
C ALA A 706 -22.62 -19.88 -45.51
N ASN A 707 -21.94 -20.82 -44.84
CA ASN A 707 -20.56 -21.30 -45.04
C ASN A 707 -19.40 -20.62 -44.29
N PHE A 708 -19.65 -19.84 -43.24
CA PHE A 708 -18.58 -19.28 -42.38
C PHE A 708 -18.68 -19.64 -40.88
N SER A 709 -19.53 -20.60 -40.51
CA SER A 709 -19.84 -20.94 -39.11
C SER A 709 -19.07 -22.13 -38.53
N THR A 710 -18.46 -22.99 -39.36
CA THR A 710 -17.86 -24.24 -38.90
C THR A 710 -16.33 -24.15 -38.71
N GLU A 711 -15.65 -23.35 -39.53
CA GLU A 711 -14.19 -23.11 -39.42
C GLU A 711 -13.84 -21.98 -38.42
N LEU A 712 -14.72 -20.99 -38.24
CA LEU A 712 -14.46 -19.86 -37.34
C LEU A 712 -14.70 -20.16 -35.85
N ARG A 713 -15.35 -21.29 -35.53
CA ARG A 713 -15.44 -21.81 -34.16
C ARG A 713 -14.15 -22.51 -33.70
N ARG A 714 -13.30 -22.96 -34.63
CA ARG A 714 -12.00 -23.60 -34.30
C ARG A 714 -10.83 -22.61 -34.16
N ALA A 715 -11.07 -21.31 -34.40
CA ALA A 715 -10.01 -20.30 -34.47
C ALA A 715 -10.13 -19.15 -33.44
N LYS A 716 -11.02 -19.26 -32.44
CA LYS A 716 -11.26 -18.21 -31.41
C LYS A 716 -10.74 -18.53 -30.01
N ASP A 717 -10.19 -19.70 -29.76
CA ASP A 717 -9.55 -20.00 -28.47
C ASP A 717 -8.07 -19.58 -28.49
N CYS A 718 -7.62 -18.99 -27.38
CA CYS A 718 -6.38 -18.20 -27.25
C CYS A 718 -5.20 -18.85 -28.05
N LYS A 719 -4.87 -18.35 -29.27
CA LYS A 719 -3.88 -19.00 -30.18
C LYS A 719 -2.43 -18.78 -29.70
N ALA A 720 -1.89 -19.84 -29.10
CA ALA A 720 -0.67 -20.59 -29.42
C ALA A 720 0.60 -19.84 -29.91
N GLY A 721 1.69 -20.03 -29.17
CA GLY A 721 3.06 -20.04 -29.68
C GLY A 721 3.93 -21.02 -28.89
N ASN A 722 4.04 -22.27 -29.34
CA ASN A 722 5.32 -23.01 -29.34
C ASN A 722 5.18 -24.38 -30.04
N ASN A 723 5.85 -24.51 -31.19
CA ASN A 723 6.40 -25.75 -31.74
C ASN A 723 7.77 -25.31 -32.27
N GLY A 724 8.92 -25.90 -31.97
CA GLY A 724 9.32 -27.03 -31.15
C GLY A 724 10.83 -27.18 -31.36
N SER A 725 11.53 -27.75 -30.38
CA SER A 725 12.91 -28.22 -30.57
C SER A 725 12.95 -29.26 -31.69
N LYS A 726 13.47 -28.89 -32.86
CA LYS A 726 14.27 -29.75 -33.76
C LYS A 726 14.98 -28.88 -34.79
N THR A 727 16.29 -28.74 -34.57
CA THR A 727 17.38 -28.46 -35.50
C THR A 727 17.03 -28.12 -36.96
N LEU A 728 17.38 -26.92 -37.41
CA LEU A 728 18.16 -26.62 -38.63
C LEU A 728 18.36 -25.10 -38.78
N LYS A 729 19.62 -24.67 -38.88
CA LYS A 729 20.11 -23.38 -39.42
C LYS A 729 20.84 -23.72 -40.75
N PRO A 730 21.27 -22.76 -41.60
CA PRO A 730 20.94 -21.32 -41.74
C PRO A 730 20.73 -20.86 -43.22
N TRP A 731 20.45 -19.55 -43.38
CA TRP A 731 20.79 -18.64 -44.50
C TRP A 731 19.66 -18.05 -45.38
N ASN A 732 19.46 -16.75 -45.15
CA ASN A 732 19.49 -15.62 -46.09
C ASN A 732 18.29 -15.19 -46.97
N LEU A 733 18.09 -13.87 -46.87
CA LEU A 733 17.83 -12.86 -47.91
C LEU A 733 16.39 -12.31 -48.11
N PHE A 734 16.24 -11.09 -47.57
CA PHE A 734 15.62 -9.86 -48.13
C PHE A 734 14.11 -9.74 -48.44
N LEU A 735 13.53 -8.75 -47.73
CA LEU A 735 12.57 -7.68 -48.11
C LEU A 735 11.18 -7.98 -48.71
N ASP A 736 10.19 -7.57 -47.91
CA ASP A 736 9.09 -6.62 -48.22
C ASP A 736 8.02 -7.02 -49.27
N ARG A 737 6.78 -7.28 -48.82
CA ARG A 737 5.65 -6.33 -48.85
C ARG A 737 4.30 -6.98 -48.48
N ARG A 738 3.66 -6.32 -47.50
CA ARG A 738 2.21 -6.08 -47.30
C ARG A 738 1.19 -6.87 -48.14
N SER A 739 0.27 -7.52 -47.43
CA SER A 739 -1.21 -7.45 -47.53
C SER A 739 -1.73 -8.83 -47.08
N LEU A 740 -2.66 -8.98 -46.13
CA LEU A 740 -3.99 -8.40 -46.00
C LEU A 740 -4.39 -8.50 -44.50
N PHE A 741 -5.05 -7.47 -43.95
CA PHE A 741 -5.56 -7.37 -42.56
C PHE A 741 -6.22 -8.68 -42.04
N SER A 742 -6.25 -9.07 -40.76
CA SER A 742 -6.18 -8.39 -39.47
C SER A 742 -5.80 -9.42 -38.38
N LYS A 743 -5.33 -8.97 -37.20
CA LYS A 743 -5.70 -9.57 -35.89
C LYS A 743 -5.20 -8.68 -34.75
N LYS A 744 -6.07 -7.78 -34.27
CA LYS A 744 -5.94 -7.15 -32.94
C LYS A 744 -5.79 -8.26 -31.90
N ARG A 745 -4.69 -8.27 -31.15
CA ARG A 745 -4.55 -9.13 -29.96
C ARG A 745 -5.39 -8.54 -28.81
N PRO A 746 -6.16 -9.34 -28.05
CA PRO A 746 -6.95 -8.86 -26.92
C PRO A 746 -6.07 -8.41 -25.73
N THR A 747 -6.50 -7.35 -25.03
CA THR A 747 -5.88 -6.83 -23.79
C THR A 747 -6.50 -7.51 -22.55
N TYR A 748 -5.73 -8.29 -21.79
CA TYR A 748 -6.17 -9.00 -20.57
C TYR A 748 -5.76 -8.24 -19.29
N ARG A 749 -6.58 -8.27 -18.22
CA ARG A 749 -6.23 -7.68 -16.91
C ARG A 749 -5.21 -8.55 -16.17
N PHE A 750 -4.33 -7.93 -15.37
CA PHE A 750 -3.37 -8.64 -14.54
C PHE A 750 -4.06 -9.19 -13.26
N LEU A 751 -3.65 -10.37 -12.80
CA LEU A 751 -4.23 -11.00 -11.61
C LEU A 751 -3.72 -10.30 -10.33
N ASP A 752 -4.64 -9.73 -9.55
CA ASP A 752 -4.37 -9.07 -8.26
C ASP A 752 -5.30 -9.53 -7.13
N TRP A 753 -6.12 -10.57 -7.39
CA TRP A 753 -7.10 -11.15 -6.47
C TRP A 753 -8.17 -10.19 -5.93
N THR A 754 -8.39 -9.07 -6.63
CA THR A 754 -9.50 -8.16 -6.36
C THR A 754 -10.75 -8.48 -7.18
N PHE A 755 -10.66 -9.43 -8.13
CA PHE A 755 -11.74 -9.85 -9.02
C PHE A 755 -11.66 -11.34 -9.38
N TYR A 756 -12.72 -11.89 -9.97
CA TYR A 756 -12.70 -13.23 -10.58
C TYR A 756 -12.20 -13.17 -12.03
N PRO A 757 -10.99 -13.69 -12.35
CA PRO A 757 -10.40 -13.60 -13.67
C PRO A 757 -11.01 -14.60 -14.65
N THR A 758 -11.04 -14.20 -15.92
CA THR A 758 -11.42 -15.06 -17.05
C THR A 758 -10.32 -16.09 -17.36
N LEU A 759 -10.65 -17.13 -18.13
CA LEU A 759 -9.68 -18.18 -18.48
C LEU A 759 -8.44 -17.63 -19.20
N CYS A 760 -8.61 -16.76 -20.21
CA CYS A 760 -7.44 -16.21 -20.89
C CYS A 760 -6.65 -15.22 -19.99
N GLU A 761 -7.26 -14.56 -18.98
CA GLU A 761 -6.51 -13.76 -17.98
C GLU A 761 -5.64 -14.66 -17.10
N ILE A 762 -6.16 -15.81 -16.64
CA ILE A 762 -5.38 -16.81 -15.90
C ILE A 762 -4.22 -17.33 -16.76
N TYR A 763 -4.48 -17.69 -18.02
CA TYR A 763 -3.43 -18.24 -18.91
C TYR A 763 -2.36 -17.22 -19.27
N TYR A 764 -2.77 -15.98 -19.54
CA TYR A 764 -1.83 -14.90 -19.77
C TYR A 764 -0.94 -14.65 -18.55
N TRP A 765 -1.51 -14.69 -17.33
CA TRP A 765 -0.72 -14.59 -16.11
C TRP A 765 0.22 -15.79 -15.91
N MET A 766 -0.22 -17.02 -16.21
CA MET A 766 0.64 -18.21 -16.14
C MET A 766 1.83 -18.12 -17.11
N ASP A 767 1.60 -17.63 -18.33
CA ASP A 767 2.68 -17.41 -19.31
C ASP A 767 3.74 -16.43 -18.77
N ILE A 768 3.32 -15.35 -18.11
CA ILE A 768 4.24 -14.41 -17.45
C ILE A 768 5.03 -15.10 -16.33
N MET A 769 4.41 -15.94 -15.50
CA MET A 769 5.13 -16.63 -14.43
C MET A 769 6.19 -17.59 -14.97
N ILE A 770 5.91 -18.25 -16.10
CA ILE A 770 6.88 -19.12 -16.79
C ILE A 770 8.04 -18.30 -17.36
N GLU A 771 7.75 -17.14 -17.98
CA GLU A 771 8.76 -16.27 -18.59
C GLU A 771 9.66 -15.58 -17.54
N GLU A 772 9.11 -15.16 -16.41
CA GLU A 772 9.85 -14.43 -15.36
C GLU A 772 10.66 -15.37 -14.46
N PHE A 773 10.21 -16.61 -14.26
CA PHE A 773 10.86 -17.58 -13.37
C PHE A 773 11.20 -18.91 -14.08
N PRO A 774 11.91 -18.90 -15.22
CA PRO A 774 12.13 -20.10 -16.03
C PRO A 774 12.97 -21.18 -15.31
N GLY A 775 13.70 -20.81 -14.25
CA GLY A 775 14.45 -21.76 -13.41
C GLY A 775 13.65 -22.42 -12.28
N VAL A 776 12.43 -21.94 -12.02
CA VAL A 776 11.58 -22.40 -10.90
C VAL A 776 10.21 -22.85 -11.39
N VAL A 777 9.64 -22.15 -12.38
CA VAL A 777 8.30 -22.37 -12.91
C VAL A 777 8.39 -23.02 -14.29
N THR A 778 7.66 -24.11 -14.48
CA THR A 778 7.49 -24.76 -15.78
C THR A 778 6.02 -24.93 -16.09
N GLY A 779 5.58 -24.45 -17.25
CA GLY A 779 4.21 -24.70 -17.74
C GLY A 779 4.08 -26.12 -18.26
N PHE A 780 2.93 -26.75 -18.03
CA PHE A 780 2.58 -28.02 -18.65
C PHE A 780 1.13 -28.02 -19.11
N ASP A 781 0.87 -28.73 -20.20
CA ASP A 781 -0.47 -28.94 -20.73
C ASP A 781 -0.82 -30.42 -20.56
N ILE A 782 -2.01 -30.72 -20.02
CA ILE A 782 -2.46 -32.11 -19.87
C ILE A 782 -3.26 -32.59 -21.07
N GLY A 783 -3.75 -31.66 -21.89
CA GLY A 783 -4.65 -32.00 -23.00
C GLY A 783 -5.64 -30.89 -23.36
N ARG A 784 -6.74 -31.25 -24.03
CA ARG A 784 -7.82 -30.34 -24.44
C ARG A 784 -9.20 -30.81 -24.01
N SER A 785 -10.03 -29.88 -23.55
CA SER A 785 -11.44 -30.13 -23.21
C SER A 785 -12.30 -30.53 -24.41
N TYR A 786 -13.58 -30.86 -24.15
CA TYR A 786 -14.52 -31.25 -25.20
C TYR A 786 -14.71 -30.16 -26.28
N GLU A 787 -14.80 -28.89 -25.90
CA GLU A 787 -14.90 -27.74 -26.82
C GLU A 787 -13.53 -27.34 -27.40
N GLY A 788 -12.45 -28.08 -27.08
CA GLY A 788 -11.13 -27.95 -27.69
C GLY A 788 -10.17 -26.99 -26.99
N ARG A 789 -10.52 -26.49 -25.80
CA ARG A 789 -9.67 -25.56 -25.03
C ARG A 789 -8.54 -26.31 -24.34
N LEU A 790 -7.36 -25.72 -24.35
CA LEU A 790 -6.19 -26.28 -23.68
C LEU A 790 -6.45 -26.35 -22.17
N ILE A 791 -6.02 -27.42 -21.51
CA ILE A 791 -6.03 -27.56 -20.05
C ILE A 791 -4.59 -27.49 -19.57
N ARG A 792 -4.27 -26.41 -18.85
CA ARG A 792 -2.89 -26.05 -18.47
C ARG A 792 -2.70 -25.98 -16.96
N GLY A 793 -1.51 -26.36 -16.52
CA GLY A 793 -1.03 -26.18 -15.15
C GLY A 793 0.38 -25.58 -15.07
N LEU A 794 0.82 -25.29 -13.85
CA LEU A 794 2.18 -24.88 -13.53
C LEU A 794 2.84 -25.89 -12.59
N LYS A 795 4.08 -26.24 -12.91
CA LYS A 795 5.00 -26.94 -12.01
C LYS A 795 5.92 -25.91 -11.35
N LEU A 796 5.97 -25.86 -10.02
CA LEU A 796 6.96 -25.07 -9.27
C LEU A 796 7.95 -26.00 -8.59
N SER A 797 9.25 -25.76 -8.81
CA SER A 797 10.33 -26.55 -8.22
C SER A 797 11.52 -25.66 -7.87
N PHE A 798 11.84 -25.58 -6.58
CA PHE A 798 12.95 -24.76 -6.05
C PHE A 798 14.24 -25.57 -5.87
N GLY A 799 14.35 -26.76 -6.48
CA GLY A 799 15.51 -27.66 -6.38
C GLY A 799 15.17 -29.09 -6.80
N CYS A 800 16.18 -29.90 -7.12
CA CYS A 800 15.98 -31.22 -7.72
C CYS A 800 15.57 -32.32 -6.72
N GLY A 801 14.78 -33.31 -7.19
CA GLY A 801 14.58 -34.60 -6.51
C GLY A 801 13.60 -34.63 -5.33
N LYS A 802 12.65 -33.68 -5.28
CA LYS A 802 11.70 -33.55 -4.15
C LYS A 802 10.46 -34.43 -4.35
N LYS A 803 9.84 -34.81 -3.23
CA LYS A 803 8.47 -35.36 -3.19
C LYS A 803 7.49 -34.29 -3.70
N ALA A 804 6.38 -34.70 -4.29
CA ALA A 804 5.45 -33.79 -4.95
C ALA A 804 4.09 -33.67 -4.25
N ILE A 805 3.47 -32.49 -4.39
CA ILE A 805 2.06 -32.24 -4.13
C ILE A 805 1.35 -31.93 -5.44
N PHE A 806 0.17 -32.53 -5.63
CA PHE A 806 -0.68 -32.28 -6.79
C PHE A 806 -1.97 -31.58 -6.34
N ILE A 807 -2.30 -30.46 -6.98
CA ILE A 807 -3.48 -29.66 -6.68
C ILE A 807 -4.30 -29.48 -7.96
N GLU A 808 -5.57 -29.83 -7.89
CA GLU A 808 -6.56 -29.45 -8.90
C GLU A 808 -7.62 -28.54 -8.29
N SER A 809 -8.08 -27.60 -9.11
CA SER A 809 -9.15 -26.68 -8.74
C SER A 809 -10.12 -26.43 -9.88
N ASN A 810 -11.31 -25.94 -9.52
CA ASN A 810 -12.38 -25.56 -10.43
C ASN A 810 -12.82 -26.71 -11.36
N ILE A 811 -12.82 -27.95 -10.85
CA ILE A 811 -13.46 -29.10 -11.51
C ILE A 811 -14.99 -28.90 -11.62
N HIS A 812 -15.59 -28.18 -10.67
CA HIS A 812 -16.94 -27.62 -10.81
C HIS A 812 -16.85 -26.16 -11.26
N ALA A 813 -17.38 -25.87 -12.45
CA ALA A 813 -17.19 -24.59 -13.12
C ALA A 813 -17.69 -23.35 -12.37
N ARG A 814 -18.72 -23.48 -11.52
CA ARG A 814 -19.31 -22.38 -10.73
C ARG A 814 -18.48 -21.94 -9.53
N GLU A 815 -17.50 -22.75 -9.12
CA GLU A 815 -16.73 -22.56 -7.89
C GLU A 815 -15.52 -21.63 -8.13
N TRP A 816 -15.77 -20.40 -8.60
CA TRP A 816 -14.73 -19.44 -9.02
C TRP A 816 -13.67 -19.13 -7.94
N ILE A 817 -14.04 -19.21 -6.66
CA ILE A 817 -13.09 -19.00 -5.56
C ILE A 817 -11.94 -20.00 -5.56
N THR A 818 -12.15 -21.21 -6.06
CA THR A 818 -11.13 -22.27 -6.06
C THR A 818 -9.96 -21.93 -6.98
N SER A 819 -10.22 -21.41 -8.20
CA SER A 819 -9.17 -21.00 -9.13
C SER A 819 -8.43 -19.75 -8.63
N ASN A 820 -9.12 -18.80 -7.99
CA ASN A 820 -8.48 -17.63 -7.38
C ASN A 820 -7.58 -17.99 -6.19
N ALA A 821 -8.06 -18.84 -5.27
CA ALA A 821 -7.26 -19.28 -4.13
C ALA A 821 -6.05 -20.10 -4.59
N CYS A 822 -6.21 -20.85 -5.67
CA CYS A 822 -5.15 -21.61 -6.33
C CYS A 822 -4.07 -20.69 -6.95
N THR A 823 -4.44 -19.66 -7.71
CA THR A 823 -3.46 -18.69 -8.25
C THR A 823 -2.81 -17.83 -7.17
N TYR A 824 -3.52 -17.53 -6.07
CA TYR A 824 -2.94 -16.86 -4.90
C TYR A 824 -1.87 -17.72 -4.23
N LEU A 825 -2.14 -19.01 -4.04
CA LEU A 825 -1.17 -19.96 -3.50
C LEU A 825 0.10 -19.99 -4.37
N ILE A 826 -0.03 -20.06 -5.70
CA ILE A 826 1.13 -20.01 -6.61
C ILE A 826 1.97 -18.75 -6.37
N MET A 827 1.33 -17.59 -6.24
CA MET A 827 2.03 -16.32 -6.04
C MET A 827 2.70 -16.24 -4.67
N GLU A 828 2.05 -16.72 -3.61
CA GLU A 828 2.69 -16.83 -2.32
C GLU A 828 3.87 -17.80 -2.39
N LEU A 829 3.76 -18.97 -3.03
CA LEU A 829 4.87 -19.90 -3.22
C LEU A 829 6.05 -19.27 -3.98
N LEU A 830 5.83 -18.35 -4.91
CA LEU A 830 6.92 -17.67 -5.64
C LEU A 830 7.56 -16.51 -4.86
N PHE A 831 6.74 -15.70 -4.19
CA PHE A 831 7.18 -14.38 -3.71
C PHE A 831 7.18 -14.18 -2.19
N SER A 832 6.47 -15.01 -1.44
CA SER A 832 6.33 -14.82 0.01
C SER A 832 7.69 -14.84 0.69
N ILE A 833 7.94 -13.91 1.61
CA ILE A 833 9.15 -13.93 2.46
C ILE A 833 8.91 -14.65 3.79
N ASN A 834 7.69 -15.15 4.01
CA ASN A 834 7.33 -15.88 5.21
C ASN A 834 8.13 -17.20 5.27
N PRO A 835 8.90 -17.46 6.34
CA PRO A 835 9.75 -18.65 6.43
C PRO A 835 8.96 -19.95 6.38
N ASP A 836 7.76 -20.01 6.95
CA ASP A 836 6.90 -21.19 6.86
C ASP A 836 6.45 -21.42 5.41
N VAL A 837 6.16 -20.35 4.66
CA VAL A 837 5.76 -20.45 3.24
C VAL A 837 6.97 -20.74 2.35
N ARG A 838 8.18 -20.28 2.70
CA ARG A 838 9.42 -20.66 2.01
C ARG A 838 9.75 -22.12 2.24
N GLU A 839 9.70 -22.57 3.49
CA GLU A 839 9.91 -23.98 3.82
C GLU A 839 8.87 -24.87 3.12
N LEU A 840 7.62 -24.42 3.06
CA LEU A 840 6.54 -25.04 2.30
C LEU A 840 6.91 -25.15 0.81
N ALA A 841 7.23 -24.04 0.16
CA ALA A 841 7.56 -23.96 -1.26
C ALA A 841 8.80 -24.79 -1.61
N GLU A 842 9.84 -24.73 -0.79
CA GLU A 842 11.13 -25.36 -1.03
C GLU A 842 11.16 -26.84 -0.66
N SER A 843 10.22 -27.35 0.14
CA SER A 843 10.24 -28.76 0.55
C SER A 843 9.60 -29.73 -0.44
N LEU A 844 8.86 -29.24 -1.43
CA LEU A 844 8.09 -30.07 -2.37
C LEU A 844 8.16 -29.54 -3.81
N ASP A 845 7.93 -30.44 -4.76
CA ASP A 845 7.54 -30.05 -6.12
C ASP A 845 6.02 -29.84 -6.17
N TRP A 846 5.56 -28.73 -6.72
CA TRP A 846 4.14 -28.37 -6.77
C TRP A 846 3.60 -28.50 -8.19
N TRP A 847 2.66 -29.41 -8.39
CA TRP A 847 1.92 -29.55 -9.65
C TRP A 847 0.52 -29.00 -9.47
N ILE A 848 0.20 -27.91 -10.16
CA ILE A 848 -1.03 -27.16 -9.90
C ILE A 848 -1.79 -26.92 -11.19
N ILE A 849 -3.08 -27.28 -11.22
CA ILE A 849 -4.02 -27.00 -12.31
C ILE A 849 -5.08 -26.02 -11.81
N PRO A 850 -4.99 -24.72 -12.16
CA PRO A 850 -5.92 -23.70 -11.67
C PRO A 850 -7.37 -23.87 -12.15
N VAL A 851 -7.56 -24.36 -13.38
CA VAL A 851 -8.89 -24.57 -13.97
C VAL A 851 -8.90 -25.89 -14.73
N LEU A 852 -9.51 -26.93 -14.15
CA LEU A 852 -9.67 -28.23 -14.80
C LEU A 852 -10.87 -28.23 -15.78
N ASN A 853 -12.03 -27.72 -15.36
CA ASN A 853 -13.23 -27.64 -16.19
C ASN A 853 -13.24 -26.37 -17.04
N VAL A 854 -12.28 -26.23 -17.95
CA VAL A 854 -12.06 -25.02 -18.74
C VAL A 854 -13.28 -24.59 -19.56
N ASP A 855 -14.06 -25.55 -20.08
CA ASP A 855 -15.26 -25.24 -20.87
C ASP A 855 -16.42 -24.78 -20.01
N GLY A 856 -16.68 -25.51 -18.93
CA GLY A 856 -17.70 -25.11 -17.96
C GLY A 856 -17.37 -23.75 -17.35
N PHE A 857 -16.10 -23.49 -17.05
CA PHE A 857 -15.64 -22.22 -16.47
C PHE A 857 -15.87 -21.03 -17.40
N VAL A 858 -15.52 -21.15 -18.68
CA VAL A 858 -15.82 -20.11 -19.68
C VAL A 858 -17.33 -19.92 -19.80
N TYR A 859 -18.10 -21.02 -19.87
CA TYR A 859 -19.55 -20.94 -19.94
C TYR A 859 -20.16 -20.27 -18.69
N SER A 860 -19.60 -20.52 -17.50
CA SER A 860 -20.08 -19.90 -16.27
C SER A 860 -19.79 -18.40 -16.21
N HIS A 861 -18.68 -17.95 -16.80
CA HIS A 861 -18.37 -16.52 -16.95
C HIS A 861 -19.23 -15.81 -17.99
N GLU A 862 -19.57 -16.47 -19.09
CA GLU A 862 -20.19 -15.81 -20.25
C GLU A 862 -21.70 -15.98 -20.36
N LYS A 863 -22.25 -17.07 -19.82
CA LYS A 863 -23.63 -17.50 -20.09
C LYS A 863 -24.42 -17.74 -18.81
N GLU A 864 -23.91 -18.59 -17.92
CA GLU A 864 -24.67 -19.04 -16.75
C GLU A 864 -23.79 -19.18 -15.52
N ARG A 865 -23.81 -18.17 -14.65
CA ARG A 865 -22.93 -18.06 -13.47
C ARG A 865 -22.84 -19.32 -12.62
N LEU A 866 -23.94 -20.05 -12.46
CA LEU A 866 -24.04 -21.23 -11.59
C LEU A 866 -23.82 -22.56 -12.32
N TRP A 867 -23.34 -22.54 -13.57
CA TRP A 867 -23.03 -23.72 -14.34
C TRP A 867 -21.96 -24.59 -13.66
N ARG A 868 -22.26 -25.89 -13.47
CA ARG A 868 -21.40 -26.83 -12.72
C ARG A 868 -20.63 -27.79 -13.62
N LYS A 869 -21.32 -28.36 -14.61
CA LYS A 869 -20.94 -29.57 -15.35
C LYS A 869 -19.92 -29.30 -16.45
N SER A 870 -19.40 -30.35 -17.08
CA SER A 870 -18.68 -30.24 -18.37
C SER A 870 -19.59 -29.68 -19.48
N ARG A 871 -19.07 -29.54 -20.71
CA ARG A 871 -19.83 -29.02 -21.86
C ARG A 871 -20.11 -30.04 -22.96
N ARG A 872 -19.67 -31.30 -22.79
CA ARG A 872 -20.04 -32.39 -23.70
C ARG A 872 -21.53 -32.71 -23.59
N PRO A 873 -22.30 -32.77 -24.69
CA PRO A 873 -23.69 -33.22 -24.65
C PRO A 873 -23.82 -34.60 -24.00
N ALA A 874 -24.64 -34.70 -22.96
CA ALA A 874 -24.91 -35.95 -22.23
C ALA A 874 -26.13 -36.69 -22.79
N SER A 875 -27.11 -35.94 -23.31
CA SER A 875 -28.27 -36.43 -24.08
C SER A 875 -28.74 -35.32 -25.03
N PRO A 876 -29.76 -35.56 -25.88
CA PRO A 876 -30.33 -34.50 -26.73
C PRO A 876 -30.76 -33.24 -25.97
N ASP A 877 -31.27 -33.40 -24.74
CA ASP A 877 -31.85 -32.32 -23.95
C ASP A 877 -30.91 -31.79 -22.84
N TYR A 878 -29.83 -32.51 -22.52
CA TYR A 878 -28.98 -32.20 -21.36
C TYR A 878 -27.49 -32.15 -21.72
N ILE A 879 -26.84 -31.06 -21.32
CA ILE A 879 -25.41 -30.81 -21.57
C ILE A 879 -24.60 -31.11 -20.30
N GLY A 880 -23.49 -31.81 -20.47
CA GLY A 880 -22.44 -31.99 -19.48
C GLY A 880 -22.72 -33.08 -18.47
N ILE A 881 -21.63 -33.54 -17.84
CA ILE A 881 -21.66 -34.43 -16.67
C ILE A 881 -20.92 -33.77 -15.49
N ASP A 882 -21.04 -34.33 -14.29
CA ASP A 882 -20.21 -33.94 -13.15
C ASP A 882 -18.83 -34.61 -13.25
N LEU A 883 -17.80 -33.82 -13.57
CA LEU A 883 -16.43 -34.31 -13.70
C LEU A 883 -15.93 -34.97 -12.41
N ASN A 884 -16.35 -34.50 -11.23
CA ASN A 884 -16.00 -35.11 -9.95
C ASN A 884 -16.87 -36.33 -9.60
N ARG A 885 -17.57 -36.91 -10.59
CA ARG A 885 -18.28 -38.20 -10.50
C ARG A 885 -17.86 -39.16 -11.61
N ASN A 886 -16.82 -38.81 -12.38
CA ASN A 886 -16.39 -39.55 -13.56
C ASN A 886 -15.09 -40.34 -13.36
N PHE A 887 -14.51 -40.37 -12.16
CA PHE A 887 -13.28 -41.12 -11.91
C PHE A 887 -13.53 -42.62 -11.66
N SER A 888 -12.59 -43.48 -12.04
CA SER A 888 -12.81 -44.94 -12.10
C SER A 888 -12.88 -45.67 -10.76
N HIS A 889 -12.42 -45.09 -9.64
CA HIS A 889 -12.41 -45.81 -8.36
C HIS A 889 -13.81 -46.00 -7.79
N LYS A 890 -14.24 -47.27 -7.68
CA LYS A 890 -15.58 -47.67 -7.21
C LYS A 890 -16.72 -46.94 -7.93
N TRP A 891 -16.49 -46.56 -9.20
CA TRP A 891 -17.39 -45.72 -9.98
C TRP A 891 -18.83 -46.26 -10.00
N SER A 892 -19.01 -47.57 -10.21
CA SER A 892 -20.34 -48.20 -10.27
C SER A 892 -21.04 -48.36 -8.91
N ALA A 893 -20.40 -48.05 -7.78
CA ALA A 893 -20.97 -48.32 -6.45
C ALA A 893 -22.20 -47.44 -6.14
N LYS A 894 -22.12 -46.15 -6.47
CA LYS A 894 -23.15 -45.13 -6.17
C LYS A 894 -23.19 -44.03 -7.24
N LYS A 895 -23.21 -44.42 -8.52
CA LYS A 895 -23.27 -43.49 -9.66
C LYS A 895 -24.67 -42.90 -9.87
N CYS A 896 -24.74 -41.67 -10.35
CA CYS A 896 -25.99 -41.07 -10.83
C CYS A 896 -26.11 -41.28 -12.34
N GLU A 897 -27.17 -41.93 -12.78
CA GLU A 897 -27.40 -42.25 -14.21
C GLU A 897 -28.32 -41.24 -14.92
N ARG A 898 -28.90 -40.27 -14.21
CA ARG A 898 -29.87 -39.30 -14.77
C ARG A 898 -29.14 -38.12 -15.43
N PRO A 899 -29.18 -37.93 -16.77
CA PRO A 899 -28.45 -36.85 -17.44
C PRO A 899 -28.83 -35.43 -17.01
N ALA A 900 -30.09 -35.24 -16.60
CA ALA A 900 -30.61 -33.98 -16.07
C ALA A 900 -29.98 -33.56 -14.73
N SER A 901 -29.39 -34.50 -14.00
CA SER A 901 -28.83 -34.25 -12.67
C SER A 901 -27.53 -33.44 -12.73
N ASN A 902 -27.34 -32.53 -11.78
CA ASN A 902 -26.08 -31.82 -11.57
C ASN A 902 -24.93 -32.72 -11.10
N VAL A 903 -25.24 -33.95 -10.68
CA VAL A 903 -24.26 -34.96 -10.22
C VAL A 903 -24.21 -36.18 -11.16
N TYR A 904 -24.72 -36.07 -12.38
CA TYR A 904 -24.67 -37.14 -13.38
C TYR A 904 -23.24 -37.63 -13.59
N SER A 905 -22.99 -38.94 -13.42
CA SER A 905 -21.65 -39.53 -13.40
C SER A 905 -21.03 -39.79 -14.78
N GLY A 906 -21.83 -39.65 -15.84
CA GLY A 906 -21.47 -40.01 -17.21
C GLY A 906 -21.77 -41.47 -17.56
N PRO A 907 -21.54 -41.85 -18.83
CA PRO A 907 -21.84 -43.19 -19.34
C PRO A 907 -20.87 -44.28 -18.82
N HIS A 908 -19.61 -43.94 -18.59
CA HIS A 908 -18.57 -44.82 -18.04
C HIS A 908 -17.51 -43.95 -17.34
N PRO A 909 -16.63 -44.50 -16.48
CA PRO A 909 -15.57 -43.69 -15.90
C PRO A 909 -14.63 -43.19 -17.00
N GLU A 910 -14.06 -42.01 -16.77
CA GLU A 910 -13.11 -41.33 -17.66
C GLU A 910 -13.72 -41.11 -19.06
N SER A 911 -15.04 -40.92 -19.12
CA SER A 911 -15.77 -40.61 -20.36
C SER A 911 -15.60 -39.16 -20.82
N GLU A 912 -15.21 -38.27 -19.91
CA GLU A 912 -14.94 -36.87 -20.24
C GLU A 912 -13.45 -36.65 -20.50
N PRO A 913 -13.11 -35.93 -21.58
CA PRO A 913 -11.71 -35.72 -21.95
C PRO A 913 -10.93 -35.02 -20.83
N GLU A 914 -11.54 -34.13 -20.06
CA GLU A 914 -10.89 -33.45 -18.93
C GLU A 914 -10.41 -34.45 -17.86
N VAL A 915 -11.21 -35.48 -17.54
CA VAL A 915 -10.88 -36.50 -16.53
C VAL A 915 -9.90 -37.51 -17.08
N GLU A 916 -10.14 -38.02 -18.28
CA GLU A 916 -9.24 -38.96 -18.97
C GLU A 916 -7.82 -38.39 -19.12
N GLN A 917 -7.71 -37.13 -19.53
CA GLN A 917 -6.41 -36.50 -19.74
C GLN A 917 -5.69 -36.21 -18.42
N LEU A 918 -6.42 -35.86 -17.37
CA LEU A 918 -5.84 -35.69 -16.04
C LEU A 918 -5.27 -37.02 -15.50
N THR A 919 -6.05 -38.10 -15.58
CA THR A 919 -5.64 -39.42 -15.09
C THR A 919 -4.44 -39.94 -15.90
N ASN A 920 -4.47 -39.78 -17.23
CA ASN A 920 -3.36 -40.16 -18.11
C ASN A 920 -2.10 -39.33 -17.84
N PHE A 921 -2.21 -38.01 -17.69
CA PHE A 921 -1.06 -37.16 -17.40
C PHE A 921 -0.37 -37.55 -16.08
N ILE A 922 -1.16 -37.73 -15.01
CA ILE A 922 -0.62 -38.14 -13.70
C ILE A 922 0.02 -39.54 -13.77
N ASN A 923 -0.52 -40.46 -14.58
CA ASN A 923 0.02 -41.81 -14.71
C ASN A 923 1.27 -41.89 -15.57
N ASN A 924 1.34 -41.09 -16.64
CA ASN A 924 2.36 -41.25 -17.67
C ASN A 924 3.49 -40.22 -17.56
N ASN A 925 3.23 -39.04 -16.98
CA ASN A 925 4.17 -37.92 -16.98
C ASN A 925 4.77 -37.61 -15.60
N ILE A 926 4.18 -38.15 -14.53
CA ILE A 926 4.68 -37.96 -13.17
C ILE A 926 5.13 -39.33 -12.61
N PRO A 927 6.41 -39.49 -12.20
CA PRO A 927 6.93 -40.77 -11.74
C PRO A 927 6.08 -41.39 -10.62
N ASP A 928 5.87 -42.71 -10.68
CA ASP A 928 5.09 -43.42 -9.67
C ASP A 928 5.68 -43.23 -8.27
N GLY A 929 4.78 -43.03 -7.31
CA GLY A 929 5.16 -42.77 -5.91
C GLY A 929 5.79 -41.39 -5.64
N SER A 930 5.98 -40.52 -6.64
CA SER A 930 6.53 -39.17 -6.40
C SER A 930 5.52 -38.23 -5.75
N ILE A 931 4.24 -38.30 -6.14
CA ILE A 931 3.16 -37.53 -5.51
C ILE A 931 2.85 -38.15 -4.14
N LYS A 932 3.06 -37.36 -3.08
CA LYS A 932 2.75 -37.76 -1.70
C LYS A 932 1.49 -37.13 -1.16
N ILE A 933 1.07 -36.00 -1.73
CA ILE A 933 -0.11 -35.25 -1.31
C ILE A 933 -0.96 -34.92 -2.54
N TYR A 934 -2.26 -35.22 -2.48
CA TYR A 934 -3.23 -34.81 -3.50
C TYR A 934 -4.32 -33.95 -2.86
N VAL A 935 -4.57 -32.77 -3.43
CA VAL A 935 -5.60 -31.84 -2.93
C VAL A 935 -6.55 -31.45 -4.05
N ALA A 936 -7.85 -31.68 -3.82
CA ALA A 936 -8.94 -31.17 -4.65
C ALA A 936 -9.53 -29.93 -3.98
N LEU A 937 -9.55 -28.78 -4.67
CA LEU A 937 -10.17 -27.56 -4.16
C LEU A 937 -11.62 -27.44 -4.64
N HIS A 938 -12.54 -27.36 -3.67
CA HIS A 938 -13.97 -27.19 -3.85
C HIS A 938 -14.51 -26.02 -3.03
N ALA A 939 -15.77 -25.68 -3.20
CA ALA A 939 -16.55 -24.77 -2.36
C ALA A 939 -18.00 -25.28 -2.35
N PRO A 940 -18.83 -25.03 -1.32
CA PRO A 940 -18.78 -23.90 -0.39
C PRO A 940 -18.65 -24.26 1.11
N ASP A 941 -18.31 -25.51 1.45
CA ASP A 941 -18.79 -26.13 2.69
C ASP A 941 -17.96 -25.85 3.97
N GLN A 942 -16.81 -25.19 3.87
CA GLN A 942 -15.87 -24.97 4.99
C GLN A 942 -15.47 -26.29 5.65
N ALA A 943 -14.96 -27.23 4.86
CA ALA A 943 -14.66 -28.58 5.32
C ALA A 943 -13.39 -29.16 4.69
N ILE A 944 -12.71 -30.05 5.42
CA ILE A 944 -11.59 -30.85 4.95
C ILE A 944 -12.04 -32.31 4.93
N LEU A 945 -12.22 -32.84 3.73
CA LEU A 945 -12.86 -34.12 3.48
C LEU A 945 -11.80 -35.15 3.11
N THR A 946 -11.73 -36.24 3.89
CA THR A 946 -10.90 -37.40 3.56
C THR A 946 -11.69 -38.38 2.69
N PRO A 947 -11.03 -39.28 1.95
CA PRO A 947 -11.70 -40.47 1.42
C PRO A 947 -12.41 -41.25 2.54
N TRP A 948 -13.49 -41.99 2.29
CA TRP A 948 -14.13 -42.25 1.00
C TRP A 948 -15.44 -41.46 0.82
N SER A 949 -15.86 -41.27 -0.43
CA SER A 949 -17.20 -40.74 -0.76
C SER A 949 -18.28 -41.81 -0.91
N TYR A 950 -17.92 -43.03 -1.33
CA TYR A 950 -18.88 -44.10 -1.65
C TYR A 950 -19.30 -44.96 -0.45
N THR A 951 -18.60 -44.86 0.67
CA THR A 951 -18.85 -45.64 1.89
C THR A 951 -18.55 -44.83 3.14
N LYS A 952 -19.30 -45.09 4.22
CA LYS A 952 -19.04 -44.52 5.55
C LYS A 952 -17.91 -45.22 6.29
N VAL A 953 -17.48 -46.40 5.80
CA VAL A 953 -16.33 -47.13 6.37
C VAL A 953 -15.06 -46.32 6.08
N PRO A 954 -14.31 -45.89 7.10
CA PRO A 954 -13.10 -45.10 6.88
C PRO A 954 -11.99 -45.88 6.13
N PRO A 955 -11.06 -45.19 5.44
CA PRO A 955 -9.90 -45.81 4.81
C PRO A 955 -8.93 -46.40 5.84
N LYS A 956 -8.05 -47.32 5.41
CA LYS A 956 -7.09 -48.01 6.31
C LYS A 956 -6.20 -47.04 7.10
N GLN A 957 -5.76 -45.93 6.52
CA GLN A 957 -4.90 -44.91 7.15
C GLN A 957 -5.71 -43.69 7.64
N TYR A 958 -6.96 -43.90 8.05
CA TYR A 958 -7.85 -42.80 8.43
C TYR A 958 -7.31 -41.92 9.55
N ASN A 959 -6.62 -42.49 10.54
CA ASN A 959 -6.06 -41.72 11.66
C ASN A 959 -4.99 -40.73 11.20
N ASP A 960 -4.12 -41.13 10.27
CA ASP A 960 -3.09 -40.27 9.69
C ASP A 960 -3.71 -39.14 8.87
N LEU A 961 -4.70 -39.47 8.04
CA LEU A 961 -5.47 -38.49 7.27
C LEU A 961 -6.19 -37.50 8.20
N LEU A 962 -6.80 -37.98 9.27
CA LEU A 962 -7.53 -37.15 10.22
C LEU A 962 -6.59 -36.26 11.05
N LEU A 963 -5.40 -36.74 11.41
CA LEU A 963 -4.37 -35.93 12.07
C LEU A 963 -3.99 -34.73 11.20
N VAL A 964 -3.71 -34.99 9.92
CA VAL A 964 -3.31 -33.96 8.96
C VAL A 964 -4.47 -33.00 8.65
N ALA A 965 -5.70 -33.52 8.50
CA ALA A 965 -6.89 -32.68 8.32
C ALA A 965 -7.14 -31.77 9.53
N ASN A 966 -7.00 -32.29 10.75
CA ASN A 966 -7.11 -31.48 11.98
C ASN A 966 -6.02 -30.41 12.06
N ALA A 967 -4.80 -30.71 11.61
CA ALA A 967 -3.72 -29.72 11.57
C ALA A 967 -4.04 -28.57 10.59
N PHE A 968 -4.61 -28.90 9.43
CA PHE A 968 -5.13 -27.89 8.50
C PHE A 968 -6.21 -27.02 9.19
N VAL A 969 -7.25 -27.63 9.77
CA VAL A 969 -8.34 -26.91 10.45
C VAL A 969 -7.81 -26.01 11.58
N LYS A 970 -6.88 -26.53 12.38
CA LYS A 970 -6.25 -25.82 13.49
C LYS A 970 -5.42 -24.63 12.99
N ALA A 971 -4.79 -24.74 11.82
CA ALA A 971 -3.99 -23.66 11.24
C ALA A 971 -4.85 -22.55 10.62
N VAL A 972 -6.03 -22.88 10.09
CA VAL A 972 -6.97 -21.87 9.55
C VAL A 972 -7.59 -21.01 10.64
N TYR A 973 -7.91 -21.58 11.80
CA TYR A 973 -8.70 -20.92 12.85
C TYR A 973 -8.10 -19.61 13.41
N PRO A 974 -6.79 -19.48 13.70
CA PRO A 974 -6.21 -18.28 14.30
C PRO A 974 -6.39 -17.00 13.48
N ARG A 975 -6.39 -17.11 12.13
CA ARG A 975 -6.35 -15.93 11.26
C ARG A 975 -7.64 -15.12 11.33
N TYR A 976 -8.79 -15.73 11.05
CA TYR A 976 -10.10 -15.05 11.08
C TYR A 976 -11.20 -15.80 11.86
N ARG A 977 -10.83 -16.78 12.70
CA ARG A 977 -11.76 -17.59 13.52
C ARG A 977 -12.76 -18.40 12.68
N THR A 978 -12.44 -18.64 11.41
CA THR A 978 -13.25 -19.47 10.51
C THR A 978 -13.13 -20.93 10.95
N LYS A 979 -14.28 -21.56 11.16
CA LYS A 979 -14.34 -22.94 11.65
C LYS A 979 -14.54 -23.87 10.47
N TYR A 980 -13.54 -24.71 10.22
CA TYR A 980 -13.68 -25.81 9.29
C TYR A 980 -14.06 -27.08 10.03
N LYS A 981 -14.83 -27.95 9.37
CA LYS A 981 -15.09 -29.32 9.83
C LYS A 981 -14.14 -30.27 9.13
N CYS A 982 -13.82 -31.42 9.71
CA CYS A 982 -13.06 -32.46 9.02
C CYS A 982 -13.61 -33.85 9.30
N GLY A 983 -13.45 -34.75 8.33
CA GLY A 983 -13.88 -36.15 8.44
C GLY A 983 -14.00 -36.81 7.06
N THR A 984 -14.48 -38.04 7.04
CA THR A 984 -14.74 -38.73 5.75
C THR A 984 -15.81 -37.98 4.95
N MET A 985 -15.61 -37.91 3.63
CA MET A 985 -16.50 -37.22 2.70
C MET A 985 -17.95 -37.74 2.82
N ALA A 986 -18.14 -39.07 2.90
CA ALA A 986 -19.46 -39.68 3.08
C ALA A 986 -20.15 -39.30 4.40
N ASN A 987 -19.41 -38.94 5.46
CA ASN A 987 -20.02 -38.55 6.73
C ASN A 987 -20.34 -37.05 6.74
N ILE A 988 -19.39 -36.18 6.39
CA ILE A 988 -19.55 -34.72 6.56
C ILE A 988 -20.60 -34.14 5.60
N LEU A 989 -20.64 -34.60 4.35
CA LEU A 989 -21.56 -34.04 3.35
C LEU A 989 -23.01 -34.47 3.55
N ILE A 990 -23.27 -35.59 4.24
CA ILE A 990 -24.63 -36.03 4.58
C ILE A 990 -25.24 -35.17 5.72
N PHE A 991 -24.44 -34.81 6.74
CA PHE A 991 -24.92 -34.05 7.91
C PHE A 991 -25.13 -32.55 7.67
N CYS A 992 -24.64 -31.99 6.56
CA CYS A 992 -24.79 -30.56 6.29
C CYS A 992 -26.18 -30.14 5.75
N ASN A 993 -27.07 -31.10 5.43
CA ASN A 993 -28.38 -30.87 4.81
C ASN A 993 -29.50 -30.37 5.75
N LEU A 994 -29.21 -30.03 7.02
CA LEU A 994 -30.21 -29.44 7.92
C LEU A 994 -30.58 -27.98 7.58
N ALA A 995 -29.83 -27.33 6.68
CA ALA A 995 -30.16 -26.01 6.13
C ALA A 995 -30.88 -26.14 4.76
N LYS A 996 -32.19 -26.38 4.83
CA LYS A 996 -33.31 -26.31 3.86
C LYS A 996 -33.17 -26.10 2.33
N GLU A 997 -32.03 -26.00 1.66
CA GLU A 997 -31.98 -25.77 0.20
C GLU A 997 -31.01 -26.64 -0.64
N ILE A 998 -30.44 -27.72 -0.10
CA ILE A 998 -29.67 -28.70 -0.90
C ILE A 998 -30.27 -30.09 -0.72
N VAL A 999 -31.08 -30.55 -1.69
CA VAL A 999 -31.81 -31.84 -1.62
C VAL A 999 -30.99 -33.03 -2.16
N HIS A 1000 -29.75 -32.85 -2.62
CA HIS A 1000 -29.10 -33.85 -3.49
C HIS A 1000 -28.06 -34.80 -2.86
N TYR A 1001 -27.65 -34.63 -1.60
CA TYR A 1001 -26.65 -35.50 -0.94
C TYR A 1001 -27.17 -36.25 0.27
N LEU A 1002 -28.35 -36.87 0.15
CA LEU A 1002 -28.90 -37.75 1.20
C LEU A 1002 -28.18 -39.11 1.24
N GLU A 1003 -27.38 -39.47 0.23
CA GLU A 1003 -26.67 -40.74 0.13
C GLU A 1003 -25.19 -40.59 -0.28
N PRO A 1004 -24.32 -41.55 0.11
CA PRO A 1004 -22.96 -41.67 -0.41
C PRO A 1004 -22.93 -41.72 -1.94
N PHE A 1005 -21.85 -41.23 -2.56
CA PHE A 1005 -21.68 -41.15 -4.01
C PHE A 1005 -20.28 -41.65 -4.42
N SER A 1006 -20.08 -42.01 -5.68
CA SER A 1006 -18.81 -42.55 -6.17
C SER A 1006 -18.21 -41.73 -7.32
N GLY A 1007 -16.95 -42.04 -7.65
CA GLY A 1007 -16.25 -41.49 -8.81
C GLY A 1007 -15.61 -40.13 -8.62
N THR A 1008 -15.16 -39.82 -7.39
CA THR A 1008 -14.45 -38.55 -7.08
C THR A 1008 -12.96 -38.61 -7.37
N SER A 1009 -12.36 -37.45 -7.63
CA SER A 1009 -10.91 -37.31 -7.88
C SER A 1009 -10.10 -37.80 -6.67
N THR A 1010 -10.55 -37.49 -5.45
CA THR A 1010 -9.89 -37.90 -4.21
C THR A 1010 -9.97 -39.41 -3.95
N ASP A 1011 -11.10 -40.06 -4.22
CA ASP A 1011 -11.22 -41.51 -4.06
C ASP A 1011 -10.34 -42.24 -5.08
N TRP A 1012 -10.21 -41.71 -6.30
CA TRP A 1012 -9.28 -42.24 -7.30
C TRP A 1012 -7.81 -42.05 -6.90
N ALA A 1013 -7.44 -40.86 -6.45
CA ALA A 1013 -6.08 -40.56 -6.01
C ALA A 1013 -5.61 -41.49 -4.87
N TYR A 1014 -6.47 -41.72 -3.88
CA TYR A 1014 -6.16 -42.60 -2.75
C TYR A 1014 -6.26 -44.08 -3.12
N GLY A 1015 -7.37 -44.48 -3.76
CA GLY A 1015 -7.72 -45.89 -3.94
C GLY A 1015 -7.22 -46.56 -5.21
N LYS A 1016 -6.90 -45.79 -6.26
CA LYS A 1016 -6.38 -46.33 -7.53
C LYS A 1016 -4.92 -45.90 -7.75
N LYS A 1017 -4.58 -44.63 -7.53
CA LYS A 1017 -3.20 -44.14 -7.68
C LYS A 1017 -2.31 -44.44 -6.47
N GLY A 1018 -2.90 -44.70 -5.30
CA GLY A 1018 -2.15 -45.05 -4.08
C GLY A 1018 -1.43 -43.87 -3.42
N ILE A 1019 -1.93 -42.64 -3.60
CA ILE A 1019 -1.38 -41.46 -2.94
C ILE A 1019 -1.75 -41.50 -1.45
N PRO A 1020 -0.79 -41.41 -0.51
CA PRO A 1020 -1.05 -41.68 0.91
C PRO A 1020 -1.84 -40.57 1.61
N ILE A 1021 -1.64 -39.30 1.23
CA ILE A 1021 -2.29 -38.15 1.85
C ILE A 1021 -3.20 -37.48 0.82
N VAL A 1022 -4.52 -37.57 1.00
CA VAL A 1022 -5.49 -37.07 0.02
C VAL A 1022 -6.62 -36.33 0.72
N PHE A 1023 -6.92 -35.11 0.25
CA PHE A 1023 -8.02 -34.29 0.77
C PHE A 1023 -8.81 -33.60 -0.32
N CYS A 1024 -10.11 -33.44 -0.07
CA CYS A 1024 -10.91 -32.40 -0.70
C CYS A 1024 -11.04 -31.24 0.30
N VAL A 1025 -10.70 -30.02 -0.12
CA VAL A 1025 -10.80 -28.80 0.68
C VAL A 1025 -11.96 -27.98 0.16
N GLU A 1026 -13.02 -27.90 0.95
CA GLU A 1026 -14.22 -27.11 0.70
C GLU A 1026 -14.04 -25.70 1.28
N LEU A 1027 -13.79 -24.71 0.42
CA LEU A 1027 -13.64 -23.29 0.76
C LEU A 1027 -14.99 -22.63 1.14
N PRO A 1028 -15.00 -21.54 1.91
CA PRO A 1028 -16.21 -20.85 2.35
C PRO A 1028 -17.07 -20.26 1.24
N SER A 1029 -18.39 -20.49 1.34
CA SER A 1029 -19.43 -19.59 0.79
C SER A 1029 -20.75 -19.59 1.57
N ARG A 1030 -20.83 -20.27 2.74
CA ARG A 1030 -22.09 -20.51 3.49
C ARG A 1030 -22.58 -19.34 4.34
N ASP A 1031 -21.70 -18.48 4.83
CA ASP A 1031 -22.08 -17.35 5.72
C ASP A 1031 -22.58 -16.11 4.95
N ILE A 1032 -22.98 -16.26 3.69
CA ILE A 1032 -23.27 -15.17 2.75
C ILE A 1032 -24.57 -15.48 2.00
N PRO A 1033 -25.41 -14.47 1.64
CA PRO A 1033 -26.76 -14.71 1.13
C PRO A 1033 -26.89 -15.51 -0.17
N LYS A 1034 -25.80 -15.71 -0.92
CA LYS A 1034 -25.80 -16.43 -2.20
C LYS A 1034 -24.67 -17.47 -2.25
N LEU A 1035 -25.06 -18.75 -2.24
CA LEU A 1035 -24.16 -19.89 -2.31
C LEU A 1035 -23.36 -19.88 -3.63
N PHE A 1036 -22.06 -20.17 -3.60
CA PHE A 1036 -21.12 -20.13 -4.76
C PHE A 1036 -20.82 -18.74 -5.35
N GLU A 1037 -21.50 -17.68 -4.90
CA GLU A 1037 -21.30 -16.30 -5.34
C GLU A 1037 -20.61 -15.47 -4.25
N LEU A 1038 -19.44 -15.95 -3.82
CA LEU A 1038 -18.63 -15.28 -2.82
C LEU A 1038 -18.20 -13.88 -3.32
N PRO A 1039 -18.45 -12.77 -2.59
CA PRO A 1039 -18.07 -11.43 -3.05
C PRO A 1039 -16.56 -11.27 -3.24
N GLU A 1040 -16.13 -10.50 -4.24
CA GLU A 1040 -14.71 -10.35 -4.60
C GLU A 1040 -13.81 -9.91 -3.44
N ARG A 1041 -14.32 -9.05 -2.54
CA ARG A 1041 -13.62 -8.63 -1.30
C ARG A 1041 -13.22 -9.79 -0.37
N MET A 1042 -13.81 -10.97 -0.55
CA MET A 1042 -13.52 -12.16 0.26
C MET A 1042 -12.45 -13.05 -0.38
N ILE A 1043 -12.06 -12.81 -1.63
CA ILE A 1043 -11.07 -13.62 -2.36
C ILE A 1043 -9.77 -13.70 -1.57
N LEU A 1044 -9.16 -12.55 -1.24
CA LEU A 1044 -7.90 -12.51 -0.49
C LEU A 1044 -8.03 -13.15 0.90
N ARG A 1045 -9.13 -12.89 1.61
CA ARG A 1045 -9.38 -13.46 2.93
C ARG A 1045 -9.38 -15.00 2.87
N THR A 1046 -10.18 -15.56 1.97
CA THR A 1046 -10.31 -17.02 1.80
C THR A 1046 -9.01 -17.65 1.31
N SER A 1047 -8.30 -16.98 0.41
CA SER A 1047 -7.03 -17.47 -0.15
C SER A 1047 -5.91 -17.47 0.89
N ALA A 1048 -5.87 -16.45 1.75
CA ALA A 1048 -4.96 -16.38 2.87
C ALA A 1048 -5.24 -17.51 3.89
N GLU A 1049 -6.50 -17.78 4.24
CA GLU A 1049 -6.85 -18.92 5.11
C GLU A 1049 -6.40 -20.25 4.53
N LEU A 1050 -6.62 -20.46 3.22
CA LEU A 1050 -6.16 -21.67 2.53
C LEU A 1050 -4.64 -21.87 2.69
N LEU A 1051 -3.84 -20.81 2.55
CA LEU A 1051 -2.40 -20.87 2.72
C LEU A 1051 -1.99 -21.30 4.14
N ASP A 1052 -2.64 -20.78 5.18
CA ASP A 1052 -2.37 -21.21 6.56
C ASP A 1052 -2.70 -22.68 6.76
N GLY A 1053 -3.81 -23.14 6.18
CA GLY A 1053 -4.18 -24.54 6.17
C GLY A 1053 -3.10 -25.42 5.56
N PHE A 1054 -2.52 -25.02 4.42
CA PHE A 1054 -1.41 -25.73 3.77
C PHE A 1054 -0.14 -25.78 4.63
N ILE A 1055 0.19 -24.70 5.36
CA ILE A 1055 1.30 -24.69 6.32
C ILE A 1055 1.07 -25.75 7.40
N GLY A 1056 -0.11 -25.77 8.01
CA GLY A 1056 -0.47 -26.75 9.04
C GLY A 1056 -0.43 -28.18 8.53
N LEU A 1057 -0.99 -28.41 7.34
CA LEU A 1057 -1.02 -29.70 6.66
C LEU A 1057 0.39 -30.25 6.44
N ILE A 1058 1.28 -29.44 5.86
CA ILE A 1058 2.63 -29.91 5.50
C ILE A 1058 3.50 -30.13 6.74
N LYS A 1059 3.33 -29.31 7.79
CA LYS A 1059 3.95 -29.58 9.10
C LYS A 1059 3.52 -30.94 9.65
N ALA A 1060 2.22 -31.25 9.64
CA ALA A 1060 1.72 -32.54 10.12
C ALA A 1060 2.21 -33.74 9.28
N VAL A 1061 2.28 -33.60 7.95
CA VAL A 1061 2.81 -34.65 7.07
C VAL A 1061 4.29 -34.93 7.36
N LYS A 1062 5.10 -33.88 7.63
CA LYS A 1062 6.52 -34.05 8.01
C LYS A 1062 6.66 -34.80 9.33
N GLU A 1063 5.80 -34.51 10.31
CA GLU A 1063 5.81 -35.22 11.60
C GLU A 1063 5.40 -36.70 11.46
N LEU A 1064 4.38 -37.00 10.65
CA LEU A 1064 4.01 -38.40 10.35
C LEU A 1064 5.16 -39.18 9.72
N GLN A 1065 5.91 -38.57 8.81
CA GLN A 1065 7.08 -39.22 8.20
C GLN A 1065 8.16 -39.52 9.24
N LYS A 1066 8.40 -38.62 10.20
CA LYS A 1066 9.33 -38.88 11.31
C LYS A 1066 8.85 -40.06 12.16
N MET A 1067 7.58 -40.09 12.55
CA MET A 1067 7.03 -41.16 13.40
C MET A 1067 7.06 -42.53 12.72
N GLN A 1068 6.84 -42.60 11.40
CA GLN A 1068 6.94 -43.86 10.63
C GLN A 1068 8.39 -44.36 10.50
N ILE A 1069 9.40 -43.49 10.58
CA ILE A 1069 10.82 -43.86 10.59
C ILE A 1069 11.25 -44.45 11.94
N PHE A 1070 10.60 -44.09 13.05
CA PHE A 1070 10.90 -44.62 14.39
C PHE A 1070 10.21 -45.95 14.73
N ASN A 1071 9.19 -46.35 13.96
CA ASN A 1071 8.42 -47.59 14.15
C ASN A 1071 8.85 -48.73 13.19
N HIS A 1072 9.82 -48.48 12.32
CA HIS A 1072 10.53 -49.47 11.49
C HIS A 1072 11.97 -49.55 11.97
#